data_AF-A0A8D0UXB1-F1
#
_entry.id   AF-A0A8D0UXB1-F1
#
_cell.length_a   1.000
_cell.length_b   1.000
_cell.length_c   1.000
_cell.angle_alpha   90.00
_cell.angle_beta   90.00
_cell.angle_gamma   90.00
#
_symmetry.space_group_name_H-M   'P 1'
#
loop_
_entity.id
_entity.type
_entity.pdbx_description
1 polymer ?
#
loop_
_entity_poly.entity_id
_entity_poly.type
_entity_poly.pdbx_seq_one_letter_code
_entity_poly.pdbx_strand_id
1 'polypeptide(L)'
;PSLQGTPNPRGSVLTTCSASLASGRLRLAVLPEDRLQMKWRESEGSSLGYLVQVKPMAGDPEQEVMLTTKTPKATVGGLSPSKEYAVQIFQLTGSGSVLLARREFVIEDLKSNSVSSSGWRPLGAALEPTPSHLADPDLEPRVALASSQDPPALAGPQFRCTPPTPVDMVFLVDGSWSIGHSHFQQVKDFLASVIEPFEIGPDRVQVGLTQYSGAPQTEWDLNALDTKEKVLAAVRSLRYRGGNTFTGLALTHVLERNLKPEAGLRPEAAKLVTLVTDGKSQDDARTAGQALKSLGVHVFAVGVKNADEAELRLLASQPLDLTVHSVQDFPQLGALAGLLSRLICQKVQGRSPRGDPAAAAPALDPLSAVTNLVVTRVTSSSIHLSWTPAPQTPLKYLIVWQPSKGGTARGGSRMGPPPVVVEGRASSAELHNLSPRTEYLVSVVPVYQAGVGEGLQGLATTAPLPPPQALTLATVTPRSLRLTWQPSAGATEYLVRCSPASSKGEEGREVRVGQPEVLLDGLAPGRDYDIWVQSVRGAESSEAQGIRAKTSALGPPRHLNFSDVSHDSARVSWEGSPRPIRLVRVSYVSSKGGHSGQTEVPGNATSATLGPLSSSTTYTVRVTCLYPGGSSSTLTGRLTTRKVPSPSQLSVTELPGDEVRLAWAAAAASGVLLYQITWTPLGDGKAHEVSVPGNLGAAVLRGLGRLSEYDITVLAYYRDGARSDPVSLRYTPLSQSPPSNLALASESPTSLRVSWTPPSGPVLHYRLTYALASGLGPEKSISVPGPRSHVTLPDLLAATKYRVLVSAVYRAGESMAVSATGRTAACPALRPNSSLPGFDLMAAFGLVEKEYSALRGVSMEPSAFGPAKTFTLFKEAQLTRRASDIHLAALPPEHTIAFLLRLLPETPREAFALWQVAAQDFQPVLGVLLDAGRKSLTYFNRDPRATLQEVTFELPEVRRIFFGSFHKVHVAVGHSKVRLYVDCRKVAERPAGEAGDLPAEGFVTLGRLAKARGPRSSSASFQLQMLQIVCSDSWAEEDGCCELPASKEGGACPAFPPACACSLQTPGPPGPQGPPVSPAAPPRGDQGLLATARCQWWRGRPLPTPTGLAGPSAVGRASPLPPGTPGICSCVRPAPSGRGPWAGSRGRGPRPWGPGISFPPTQGLPGPKGERGEKGEPPSLATIYQLVGQACESAIQGEWPGLLVRPPEPPLPPPTHLHSGLGAGRREAQAPGLA
;
A
#
# COMPACT_ATOMS: atom_id res chain seq x y z
N PRO A 1 14.41 4.74 -58.07
CA PRO A 1 14.73 3.29 -58.05
C PRO A 1 13.45 2.44 -57.93
N SER A 2 12.78 1.98 -59.01
CA SER A 2 13.20 0.99 -60.03
C SER A 2 13.25 -0.45 -59.47
N LEU A 3 12.48 -1.48 -59.88
CA LEU A 3 11.31 -1.74 -60.77
C LEU A 3 10.63 -3.03 -60.20
N GLN A 4 9.41 -3.51 -60.46
CA GLN A 4 8.16 -3.14 -61.19
C GLN A 4 7.00 -3.91 -60.47
N GLY A 5 5.72 -4.01 -60.87
CA GLY A 5 4.96 -3.64 -62.08
C GLY A 5 3.43 -3.80 -61.85
N THR A 6 2.65 -4.19 -62.86
CA THR A 6 1.15 -4.26 -62.87
C THR A 6 0.65 -5.41 -63.80
N PRO A 7 -0.67 -5.74 -63.97
CA PRO A 7 -1.92 -5.10 -63.49
C PRO A 7 -3.10 -6.00 -62.96
N ASN A 8 -3.98 -5.36 -62.15
CA ASN A 8 -5.48 -5.28 -62.19
C ASN A 8 -6.35 -6.17 -63.15
N PRO A 9 -7.70 -6.28 -62.95
CA PRO A 9 -8.52 -6.41 -61.72
C PRO A 9 -9.81 -7.31 -61.85
N ARG A 10 -10.58 -7.49 -60.76
CA ARG A 10 -12.08 -7.67 -60.60
C ARG A 10 -12.45 -8.76 -59.58
N GLY A 11 -13.58 -8.60 -58.88
CA GLY A 11 -14.22 -9.66 -58.07
C GLY A 11 -14.64 -9.21 -56.68
N SER A 12 -15.92 -9.39 -56.33
CA SER A 12 -16.56 -8.87 -55.12
C SER A 12 -16.80 -9.94 -54.03
N VAL A 13 -16.62 -9.52 -52.76
CA VAL A 13 -17.36 -10.01 -51.55
C VAL A 13 -16.95 -11.35 -50.92
N LEU A 14 -17.13 -11.41 -49.59
CA LEU A 14 -17.15 -12.54 -48.63
C LEU A 14 -15.86 -13.03 -47.93
N THR A 15 -16.09 -13.51 -46.69
CA THR A 15 -15.24 -14.34 -45.80
C THR A 15 -13.87 -13.81 -45.35
N THR A 16 -13.82 -13.31 -44.11
CA THR A 16 -12.63 -13.41 -43.23
C THR A 16 -12.53 -14.84 -42.66
N CYS A 17 -11.31 -15.35 -42.51
CA CYS A 17 -11.07 -16.79 -42.29
C CYS A 17 -11.33 -17.25 -40.85
N SER A 18 -12.18 -18.27 -40.70
CA SER A 18 -12.21 -19.14 -39.51
C SER A 18 -11.25 -20.32 -39.69
N ALA A 19 -10.07 -20.26 -39.06
CA ALA A 19 -9.11 -21.36 -39.08
C ALA A 19 -9.52 -22.48 -38.10
N SER A 20 -9.88 -23.65 -38.63
CA SER A 20 -10.37 -24.79 -37.85
C SER A 20 -9.26 -25.55 -37.09
N LEU A 21 -9.47 -25.79 -35.78
CA LEU A 21 -8.63 -26.70 -34.99
C LEU A 21 -9.36 -28.04 -34.72
N ALA A 22 -9.07 -29.01 -35.59
CA ALA A 22 -9.35 -30.44 -35.53
C ALA A 22 -10.23 -31.00 -34.38
N SER A 23 -11.53 -31.13 -34.63
CA SER A 23 -12.36 -32.13 -33.93
C SER A 23 -11.98 -33.54 -34.42
N GLY A 24 -11.64 -34.48 -33.53
CA GLY A 24 -11.28 -35.83 -33.98
C GLY A 24 -10.69 -36.86 -33.01
N ARG A 25 -10.60 -36.62 -31.68
CA ARG A 25 -9.98 -37.58 -30.73
C ARG A 25 -10.78 -37.95 -29.47
N LEU A 26 -12.07 -37.60 -29.39
CA LEU A 26 -12.97 -38.01 -28.30
C LEU A 26 -14.22 -38.75 -28.84
N ARG A 27 -14.35 -40.03 -28.48
CA ARG A 27 -15.53 -40.86 -28.76
C ARG A 27 -16.43 -40.91 -27.53
N LEU A 28 -17.73 -40.75 -27.79
CA LEU A 28 -18.83 -40.87 -26.83
C LEU A 28 -19.69 -42.05 -27.25
N ALA A 29 -20.18 -42.85 -26.31
CA ALA A 29 -21.08 -43.97 -26.56
C ALA A 29 -22.07 -44.12 -25.40
N VAL A 30 -23.36 -44.18 -25.69
CA VAL A 30 -24.41 -44.43 -24.69
C VAL A 30 -24.51 -45.94 -24.44
N LEU A 31 -24.48 -46.34 -23.18
CA LEU A 31 -24.68 -47.71 -22.70
C LEU A 31 -26.11 -47.87 -22.17
N PRO A 32 -26.60 -49.12 -22.00
CA PRO A 32 -27.83 -49.38 -21.27
C PRO A 32 -27.85 -48.74 -19.87
N GLU A 33 -29.05 -48.37 -19.43
CA GLU A 33 -29.32 -47.60 -18.19
C GLU A 33 -28.77 -46.16 -18.23
N ASP A 34 -28.81 -45.52 -19.41
CA ASP A 34 -28.46 -44.10 -19.64
C ASP A 34 -27.07 -43.68 -19.11
N ARG A 35 -26.11 -44.62 -19.18
CA ARG A 35 -24.71 -44.38 -18.81
C ARG A 35 -23.87 -44.01 -20.03
N LEU A 36 -23.22 -42.85 -19.98
CA LEU A 36 -22.38 -42.34 -21.06
C LEU A 36 -20.91 -42.77 -20.87
N GLN A 37 -20.39 -43.56 -21.80
CA GLN A 37 -18.97 -43.93 -21.85
C GLN A 37 -18.18 -42.96 -22.73
N MET A 38 -17.03 -42.51 -22.22
CA MET A 38 -16.10 -41.60 -22.88
C MET A 38 -14.75 -42.29 -23.10
N LYS A 39 -14.18 -42.16 -24.31
CA LYS A 39 -12.88 -42.72 -24.69
C LYS A 39 -12.10 -41.71 -25.54
N TRP A 40 -10.85 -41.44 -25.18
CA TRP A 40 -9.92 -40.61 -25.94
C TRP A 40 -8.65 -41.39 -26.28
N ARG A 41 -7.72 -40.76 -27.02
CA ARG A 41 -6.38 -41.32 -27.24
C ARG A 41 -5.47 -40.91 -26.07
N GLU A 42 -4.69 -41.86 -25.57
CA GLU A 42 -3.57 -41.60 -24.66
C GLU A 42 -2.55 -40.63 -25.28
N SER A 43 -1.91 -39.81 -24.46
CA SER A 43 -0.85 -38.90 -24.87
C SER A 43 0.53 -39.49 -24.59
N GLU A 44 1.44 -39.38 -25.56
CA GLU A 44 2.80 -39.93 -25.46
C GLU A 44 3.65 -39.07 -24.51
N GLY A 45 3.62 -39.42 -23.22
CA GLY A 45 4.39 -38.77 -22.17
C GLY A 45 3.92 -39.15 -20.76
N SER A 46 4.78 -39.00 -19.76
CA SER A 46 4.49 -39.36 -18.36
C SER A 46 3.37 -38.49 -17.76
N SER A 47 2.12 -38.94 -17.85
CA SER A 47 0.97 -38.29 -17.22
C SER A 47 0.76 -38.76 -15.77
N LEU A 48 0.31 -37.85 -14.89
CA LEU A 48 -0.09 -38.20 -13.53
C LEU A 48 -1.55 -38.70 -13.46
N GLY A 49 -2.28 -38.58 -14.58
CA GLY A 49 -3.68 -38.94 -14.76
C GLY A 49 -4.41 -37.94 -15.66
N TYR A 50 -5.72 -38.11 -15.77
CA TYR A 50 -6.63 -37.24 -16.50
C TYR A 50 -7.75 -36.74 -15.57
N LEU A 51 -8.17 -35.49 -15.77
CA LEU A 51 -9.37 -34.90 -15.18
C LEU A 51 -10.42 -34.71 -16.28
N VAL A 52 -11.60 -35.28 -16.07
CA VAL A 52 -12.78 -35.12 -16.94
C VAL A 52 -13.78 -34.23 -16.23
N GLN A 53 -14.24 -33.18 -16.90
CA GLN A 53 -15.33 -32.31 -16.48
C GLN A 53 -16.50 -32.47 -17.45
N VAL A 54 -17.72 -32.64 -16.94
CA VAL A 54 -18.96 -32.60 -17.71
C VAL A 54 -19.88 -31.54 -17.10
N LYS A 55 -20.36 -30.60 -17.92
CA LYS A 55 -21.17 -29.45 -17.48
C LYS A 55 -22.41 -29.29 -18.36
N PRO A 56 -23.60 -29.01 -17.82
CA PRO A 56 -24.73 -28.59 -18.64
C PRO A 56 -24.44 -27.22 -19.30
N MET A 57 -24.97 -27.00 -20.50
CA MET A 57 -24.82 -25.73 -21.26
C MET A 57 -25.94 -24.72 -20.96
N ALA A 58 -27.13 -25.20 -20.60
CA ALA A 58 -28.25 -24.36 -20.16
C ALA A 58 -28.09 -23.95 -18.68
N GLY A 59 -28.60 -22.77 -18.32
CA GLY A 59 -28.31 -22.05 -17.07
C GLY A 59 -28.92 -22.61 -15.76
N ASP A 60 -29.11 -23.93 -15.65
CA ASP A 60 -29.41 -24.58 -14.38
C ASP A 60 -28.10 -24.90 -13.63
N PRO A 61 -27.99 -24.64 -12.31
CA PRO A 61 -26.75 -24.89 -11.55
C PRO A 61 -26.54 -26.37 -11.17
N GLU A 62 -27.33 -27.31 -11.69
CA GLU A 62 -27.27 -28.71 -11.29
C GLU A 62 -26.14 -29.50 -11.98
N GLN A 63 -25.21 -29.96 -11.15
CA GLN A 63 -24.36 -31.13 -11.37
C GLN A 63 -23.27 -31.00 -12.47
N GLU A 64 -22.28 -30.15 -12.21
CA GLU A 64 -20.94 -30.35 -12.78
C GLU A 64 -20.33 -31.66 -12.25
N VAL A 65 -20.04 -32.60 -13.15
CA VAL A 65 -19.41 -33.88 -12.80
C VAL A 65 -17.91 -33.80 -13.06
N MET A 66 -17.11 -33.85 -11.99
CA MET A 66 -15.65 -33.94 -12.04
C MET A 66 -15.19 -35.36 -11.70
N LEU A 67 -14.41 -35.98 -12.60
CA LEU A 67 -13.86 -37.32 -12.42
C LEU A 67 -12.36 -37.33 -12.71
N THR A 68 -11.58 -37.99 -11.85
CA THR A 68 -10.17 -38.27 -12.13
C THR A 68 -9.99 -39.74 -12.50
N THR A 69 -9.16 -40.01 -13.51
CA THR A 69 -8.88 -41.37 -14.00
C THR A 69 -7.43 -41.49 -14.45
N LYS A 70 -6.80 -42.64 -14.21
CA LYS A 70 -5.44 -42.95 -14.69
C LYS A 70 -5.42 -43.60 -16.08
N THR A 71 -6.58 -43.75 -16.72
CA THR A 71 -6.72 -44.36 -18.05
C THR A 71 -7.45 -43.42 -19.00
N PRO A 72 -7.27 -43.52 -20.33
CA PRO A 72 -7.93 -42.65 -21.33
C PRO A 72 -9.41 -42.99 -21.57
N LYS A 73 -10.13 -43.36 -20.50
CA LYS A 73 -11.52 -43.80 -20.48
C LYS A 73 -12.21 -43.32 -19.19
N ALA A 74 -13.46 -42.89 -19.31
CA ALA A 74 -14.37 -42.61 -18.21
C ALA A 74 -15.79 -43.13 -18.52
N THR A 75 -16.67 -43.21 -17.52
CA THR A 75 -18.10 -43.50 -17.72
C THR A 75 -18.90 -42.76 -16.65
N VAL A 76 -19.99 -42.12 -17.04
CA VAL A 76 -20.85 -41.27 -16.18
C VAL A 76 -22.29 -41.79 -16.27
N GLY A 77 -23.02 -41.80 -15.15
CA GLY A 77 -24.45 -42.11 -15.11
C GLY A 77 -25.25 -40.96 -14.49
N GLY A 78 -26.58 -41.00 -14.61
CA GLY A 78 -27.46 -39.97 -14.04
C GLY A 78 -27.55 -38.66 -14.82
N LEU A 79 -26.96 -38.58 -16.02
CA LEU A 79 -27.11 -37.43 -16.91
C LEU A 79 -28.50 -37.45 -17.57
N SER A 80 -29.15 -36.29 -17.68
CA SER A 80 -30.49 -36.19 -18.26
C SER A 80 -30.45 -36.39 -19.79
N PRO A 81 -31.28 -37.26 -20.39
CA PRO A 81 -31.21 -37.57 -21.82
C PRO A 81 -31.30 -36.35 -22.76
N SER A 82 -32.12 -35.36 -22.39
CA SER A 82 -32.54 -34.23 -23.22
C SER A 82 -31.85 -32.89 -22.89
N LYS A 83 -30.91 -32.86 -21.93
CA LYS A 83 -30.08 -31.67 -21.66
C LYS A 83 -28.80 -31.70 -22.51
N GLU A 84 -28.34 -30.52 -22.94
CA GLU A 84 -27.07 -30.35 -23.63
C GLU A 84 -25.91 -30.21 -22.63
N TYR A 85 -24.83 -30.96 -22.87
CA TYR A 85 -23.64 -31.02 -22.02
C TYR A 85 -22.35 -30.74 -22.80
N ALA A 86 -21.45 -29.96 -22.20
CA ALA A 86 -20.06 -29.82 -22.60
C ALA A 86 -19.16 -30.75 -21.77
N VAL A 87 -18.40 -31.61 -22.43
CA VAL A 87 -17.28 -32.36 -21.82
C VAL A 87 -15.95 -31.67 -22.12
N GLN A 88 -15.09 -31.58 -21.11
CA GLN A 88 -13.70 -31.12 -21.20
C GLN A 88 -12.78 -32.16 -20.54
N ILE A 89 -11.63 -32.44 -21.16
CA ILE A 89 -10.67 -33.44 -20.70
C ILE A 89 -9.29 -32.81 -20.59
N PHE A 90 -8.70 -32.86 -19.40
CA PHE A 90 -7.38 -32.32 -19.09
C PHE A 90 -6.40 -33.44 -18.74
N GLN A 91 -5.18 -33.38 -19.26
CA GLN A 91 -4.05 -34.16 -18.78
C GLN A 91 -3.44 -33.48 -17.55
N LEU A 92 -3.12 -34.26 -16.52
CA LEU A 92 -2.42 -33.79 -15.33
C LEU A 92 -0.91 -34.04 -15.49
N THR A 93 -0.13 -32.97 -15.34
CA THR A 93 1.34 -32.98 -15.42
C THR A 93 1.93 -32.34 -14.16
N GLY A 94 3.21 -32.56 -13.88
CA GLY A 94 3.87 -32.00 -12.69
C GLY A 94 3.89 -30.47 -12.60
N SER A 95 3.61 -29.77 -13.71
CA SER A 95 3.55 -28.30 -13.81
C SER A 95 2.14 -27.74 -13.98
N GLY A 96 1.09 -28.58 -14.00
CA GLY A 96 -0.31 -28.14 -14.15
C GLY A 96 -1.17 -29.03 -15.05
N SER A 97 -2.38 -28.56 -15.37
CA SER A 97 -3.34 -29.24 -16.23
C SER A 97 -3.34 -28.68 -17.67
N VAL A 98 -3.40 -29.56 -18.66
CA VAL A 98 -3.42 -29.19 -20.09
C VAL A 98 -4.68 -29.76 -20.75
N LEU A 99 -5.48 -28.91 -21.41
CA LEU A 99 -6.71 -29.34 -22.10
C LEU A 99 -6.36 -30.19 -23.34
N LEU A 100 -6.82 -31.44 -23.37
CA LEU A 100 -6.65 -32.37 -24.49
C LEU A 100 -7.85 -32.39 -25.45
N ALA A 101 -9.06 -32.22 -24.94
CA ALA A 101 -10.28 -32.27 -25.75
C ALA A 101 -11.43 -31.50 -25.10
N ARG A 102 -12.27 -30.88 -25.94
CA ARG A 102 -13.60 -30.37 -25.60
C ARG A 102 -14.61 -30.88 -26.64
N ARG A 103 -15.84 -31.18 -26.21
CA ARG A 103 -16.97 -31.52 -27.11
C ARG A 103 -18.30 -31.20 -26.42
N GLU A 104 -19.25 -30.62 -27.16
CA GLU A 104 -20.66 -30.55 -26.76
C GLU A 104 -21.48 -31.73 -27.33
N PHE A 105 -22.53 -32.15 -26.62
CA PHE A 105 -23.45 -33.23 -27.01
C PHE A 105 -24.78 -33.19 -26.24
N VAL A 106 -25.85 -33.73 -26.84
CA VAL A 106 -27.09 -34.16 -26.16
C VAL A 106 -27.12 -35.70 -26.17
N ILE A 107 -27.66 -36.35 -25.14
CA ILE A 107 -27.65 -37.81 -25.04
C ILE A 107 -28.67 -38.46 -25.98
N GLU A 108 -29.83 -37.83 -26.21
CA GLU A 108 -30.79 -38.27 -27.23
C GLU A 108 -30.22 -38.19 -28.65
N ASP A 109 -29.43 -37.17 -28.99
CA ASP A 109 -28.74 -37.08 -30.29
C ASP A 109 -27.65 -38.16 -30.47
N LEU A 110 -27.03 -38.61 -29.37
CA LEU A 110 -26.11 -39.74 -29.40
C LEU A 110 -26.85 -41.09 -29.54
N LYS A 111 -28.11 -41.18 -29.10
CA LYS A 111 -28.98 -42.34 -29.35
C LYS A 111 -29.47 -42.36 -30.80
N SER A 112 -29.98 -41.25 -31.33
CA SER A 112 -30.52 -41.19 -32.70
C SER A 112 -29.46 -41.51 -33.77
N ASN A 113 -28.24 -40.98 -33.61
CA ASN A 113 -27.11 -41.26 -34.52
C ASN A 113 -26.53 -42.69 -34.38
N SER A 114 -27.00 -43.51 -33.44
CA SER A 114 -26.67 -44.94 -33.38
C SER A 114 -27.60 -45.82 -34.23
N VAL A 115 -28.73 -45.27 -34.69
CA VAL A 115 -29.79 -45.97 -35.45
C VAL A 115 -29.67 -45.71 -36.97
N SER A 116 -28.87 -44.74 -37.39
CA SER A 116 -28.76 -44.26 -38.78
C SER A 116 -27.54 -44.79 -39.57
N SER A 117 -27.08 -46.02 -39.29
CA SER A 117 -25.96 -46.66 -40.00
C SER A 117 -26.28 -48.12 -40.39
N SER A 118 -26.69 -48.31 -41.66
CA SER A 118 -27.10 -49.58 -42.30
C SER A 118 -28.40 -50.23 -41.75
N GLY A 119 -29.22 -50.92 -42.55
CA GLY A 119 -29.18 -51.12 -44.01
C GLY A 119 -30.37 -52.00 -44.46
N TRP A 120 -31.02 -51.67 -45.58
CA TRP A 120 -32.31 -52.28 -46.00
C TRP A 120 -32.21 -53.74 -46.54
N ARG A 121 -33.10 -54.62 -46.06
CA ARG A 121 -34.06 -55.54 -46.77
C ARG A 121 -33.82 -55.93 -48.26
N PRO A 122 -34.44 -57.03 -48.80
CA PRO A 122 -34.86 -58.35 -48.22
C PRO A 122 -34.75 -59.57 -49.22
N LEU A 123 -35.46 -60.69 -48.94
CA LEU A 123 -35.96 -61.78 -49.85
C LEU A 123 -35.08 -63.00 -50.22
N GLY A 124 -35.75 -64.16 -50.42
CA GLY A 124 -35.31 -65.37 -51.17
C GLY A 124 -34.40 -66.36 -50.40
N ALA A 125 -34.73 -67.59 -49.99
CA ALA A 125 -35.69 -68.66 -50.35
C ALA A 125 -35.10 -69.83 -51.20
N ALA A 126 -35.06 -71.02 -50.57
CA ALA A 126 -34.92 -72.39 -51.11
C ALA A 126 -33.70 -72.78 -51.98
N LEU A 127 -32.98 -73.84 -51.55
CA LEU A 127 -32.75 -75.06 -52.35
C LEU A 127 -32.10 -76.20 -51.53
N GLU A 128 -32.42 -77.44 -51.88
CA GLU A 128 -31.74 -78.71 -51.52
C GLU A 128 -30.51 -78.96 -52.46
N PRO A 129 -29.65 -80.01 -52.31
CA PRO A 129 -29.83 -81.28 -51.59
C PRO A 129 -28.61 -81.81 -50.77
N THR A 130 -28.71 -83.08 -50.34
CA THR A 130 -27.65 -84.01 -49.85
C THR A 130 -26.66 -84.44 -50.97
N PRO A 131 -25.53 -85.19 -50.75
CA PRO A 131 -25.28 -86.19 -49.67
C PRO A 131 -23.85 -86.40 -49.08
N SER A 132 -23.83 -87.19 -47.99
CA SER A 132 -22.89 -88.31 -47.64
C SER A 132 -21.40 -88.15 -47.23
N HIS A 133 -21.05 -88.87 -46.13
CA HIS A 133 -19.76 -89.49 -45.72
C HIS A 133 -18.52 -88.58 -45.49
N LEU A 134 -17.61 -88.79 -44.51
CA LEU A 134 -17.40 -89.67 -43.32
C LEU A 134 -16.26 -89.00 -42.49
N ALA A 135 -15.93 -89.24 -41.20
CA ALA A 135 -16.35 -90.08 -40.06
C ALA A 135 -16.07 -89.27 -38.76
N ASP A 136 -16.51 -89.52 -37.52
CA ASP A 136 -16.97 -90.70 -36.75
C ASP A 136 -15.85 -91.61 -36.20
N PRO A 137 -15.89 -92.11 -34.93
CA PRO A 137 -16.79 -91.84 -33.78
C PRO A 137 -16.16 -90.86 -32.72
N ASP A 138 -16.76 -90.49 -31.57
CA ASP A 138 -17.62 -91.29 -30.69
C ASP A 138 -18.56 -90.47 -29.72
N LEU A 139 -19.67 -91.10 -29.34
CA LEU A 139 -20.61 -90.84 -28.22
C LEU A 139 -21.52 -89.57 -28.17
N GLU A 140 -22.79 -89.83 -27.77
CA GLU A 140 -24.01 -88.96 -27.81
C GLU A 140 -24.62 -88.76 -26.38
N PRO A 141 -25.85 -88.22 -26.10
CA PRO A 141 -26.99 -87.79 -26.97
C PRO A 141 -27.64 -86.40 -26.66
N ARG A 142 -28.81 -86.15 -27.30
CA ARG A 142 -29.67 -84.93 -27.32
C ARG A 142 -30.72 -84.87 -26.15
N VAL A 143 -31.78 -84.04 -26.02
CA VAL A 143 -32.84 -83.45 -26.91
C VAL A 143 -33.47 -82.16 -26.29
N ALA A 144 -34.32 -81.42 -27.01
CA ALA A 144 -34.98 -80.15 -26.62
C ALA A 144 -36.54 -80.20 -26.53
N LEU A 145 -37.19 -79.06 -26.23
CA LEU A 145 -38.62 -78.89 -25.82
C LEU A 145 -39.69 -79.03 -26.92
N ALA A 146 -40.82 -79.67 -26.59
CA ALA A 146 -42.20 -79.37 -27.06
C ALA A 146 -43.25 -80.05 -26.13
N SER A 147 -44.56 -79.80 -26.33
CA SER A 147 -45.66 -80.20 -25.42
C SER A 147 -46.57 -81.33 -25.93
N SER A 148 -46.93 -82.28 -25.07
CA SER A 148 -48.07 -83.22 -25.20
C SER A 148 -48.53 -83.76 -23.83
N GLN A 149 -49.64 -84.51 -23.78
CA GLN A 149 -50.38 -84.89 -22.55
C GLN A 149 -49.89 -86.21 -21.88
N ASP A 150 -50.46 -86.50 -20.69
CA ASP A 150 -50.28 -87.68 -19.80
C ASP A 150 -50.45 -89.08 -20.45
N PRO A 151 -50.18 -90.24 -19.77
CA PRO A 151 -49.58 -90.53 -18.44
C PRO A 151 -48.40 -91.57 -18.59
N PRO A 152 -48.08 -92.53 -17.66
CA PRO A 152 -48.26 -92.65 -16.21
C PRO A 152 -46.97 -92.94 -15.38
N ALA A 153 -47.10 -92.77 -14.06
CA ALA A 153 -46.40 -93.43 -12.94
C ALA A 153 -45.06 -94.19 -13.14
N LEU A 154 -44.05 -93.77 -12.36
CA LEU A 154 -43.38 -94.69 -11.43
C LEU A 154 -42.82 -93.92 -10.21
N ALA A 155 -43.59 -93.92 -9.12
CA ALA A 155 -43.22 -93.22 -7.89
C ALA A 155 -42.21 -94.05 -7.08
N GLY A 156 -40.94 -93.61 -7.07
CA GLY A 156 -40.16 -93.72 -5.83
C GLY A 156 -40.93 -93.02 -4.71
N PRO A 157 -40.98 -93.55 -3.48
CA PRO A 157 -41.88 -93.07 -2.45
C PRO A 157 -41.64 -91.58 -2.20
N GLN A 158 -42.63 -90.74 -2.50
CA GLN A 158 -42.62 -89.33 -2.14
C GLN A 158 -42.33 -89.25 -0.64
N PHE A 159 -41.18 -88.67 -0.27
CA PHE A 159 -40.88 -88.46 1.13
C PHE A 159 -41.96 -87.53 1.70
N ARG A 160 -42.79 -88.07 2.59
CA ARG A 160 -43.86 -87.33 3.27
C ARG A 160 -43.58 -87.32 4.75
N CYS A 161 -43.69 -86.15 5.36
CA CYS A 161 -43.52 -85.96 6.78
C CYS A 161 -44.84 -85.60 7.45
N THR A 162 -45.39 -86.57 8.17
CA THR A 162 -46.44 -86.34 9.18
C THR A 162 -45.75 -86.29 10.55
N PRO A 163 -45.70 -85.13 11.23
CA PRO A 163 -45.16 -85.02 12.58
C PRO A 163 -46.18 -85.54 13.64
N PRO A 164 -45.73 -86.07 14.79
CA PRO A 164 -46.61 -86.60 15.84
C PRO A 164 -47.28 -85.51 16.68
N THR A 165 -46.77 -84.27 16.60
CA THR A 165 -47.35 -83.06 17.19
C THR A 165 -47.48 -81.99 16.09
N PRO A 166 -48.36 -81.00 16.24
CA PRO A 166 -48.40 -79.85 15.33
C PRO A 166 -47.04 -79.14 15.23
N VAL A 167 -46.77 -78.48 14.10
CA VAL A 167 -45.49 -77.79 13.83
C VAL A 167 -45.74 -76.41 13.24
N ASP A 168 -45.14 -75.39 13.85
CA ASP A 168 -45.16 -74.01 13.37
C ASP A 168 -43.80 -73.71 12.71
N MET A 169 -43.79 -73.57 11.39
CA MET A 169 -42.58 -73.35 10.59
C MET A 169 -42.56 -71.95 9.99
N VAL A 170 -41.51 -71.18 10.26
CA VAL A 170 -41.29 -69.86 9.65
C VAL A 170 -40.04 -69.90 8.78
N PHE A 171 -40.19 -69.59 7.49
CA PHE A 171 -39.05 -69.34 6.61
C PHE A 171 -38.64 -67.87 6.69
N LEU A 172 -37.34 -67.64 6.88
CA LEU A 172 -36.74 -66.31 6.93
C LEU A 172 -35.76 -66.16 5.75
N VAL A 173 -36.19 -65.43 4.73
CA VAL A 173 -35.61 -65.50 3.39
C VAL A 173 -34.95 -64.18 3.02
N ASP A 174 -33.63 -64.22 2.82
CA ASP A 174 -32.88 -63.07 2.32
C ASP A 174 -33.31 -62.72 0.88
N GLY A 175 -33.43 -61.43 0.61
CA GLY A 175 -33.76 -60.84 -0.68
C GLY A 175 -32.89 -59.61 -0.99
N SER A 176 -31.70 -59.52 -0.38
CA SER A 176 -30.72 -58.45 -0.53
C SER A 176 -30.05 -58.40 -1.91
N TRP A 177 -29.23 -57.37 -2.14
CA TRP A 177 -28.57 -57.11 -3.44
C TRP A 177 -27.51 -58.14 -3.86
N SER A 178 -26.93 -58.91 -2.93
CA SER A 178 -25.92 -59.94 -3.23
C SER A 178 -26.52 -61.13 -3.98
N ILE A 179 -27.74 -61.53 -3.62
CA ILE A 179 -28.48 -62.62 -4.26
C ILE A 179 -28.76 -62.28 -5.74
N GLY A 180 -29.25 -61.08 -6.00
CA GLY A 180 -29.61 -60.64 -7.35
C GLY A 180 -30.90 -61.27 -7.91
N HIS A 181 -31.51 -60.56 -8.86
CA HIS A 181 -32.83 -60.93 -9.40
C HIS A 181 -32.84 -62.30 -10.12
N SER A 182 -31.72 -62.70 -10.74
CA SER A 182 -31.58 -63.96 -11.48
C SER A 182 -31.59 -65.20 -10.59
N HIS A 183 -31.01 -65.14 -9.39
CA HIS A 183 -30.89 -66.31 -8.51
C HIS A 183 -32.05 -66.43 -7.52
N PHE A 184 -32.84 -65.36 -7.32
CA PHE A 184 -33.99 -65.40 -6.42
C PHE A 184 -35.06 -66.43 -6.83
N GLN A 185 -35.15 -66.80 -8.11
CA GLN A 185 -36.03 -67.90 -8.54
C GLN A 185 -35.55 -69.26 -7.97
N GLN A 186 -34.25 -69.52 -7.93
CA GLN A 186 -33.68 -70.75 -7.36
C GLN A 186 -33.94 -70.84 -5.84
N VAL A 187 -34.00 -69.69 -5.15
CA VAL A 187 -34.42 -69.61 -3.74
C VAL A 187 -35.91 -69.97 -3.58
N LYS A 188 -36.78 -69.52 -4.48
CA LYS A 188 -38.22 -69.88 -4.48
C LYS A 188 -38.44 -71.37 -4.75
N ASP A 189 -37.69 -71.93 -5.70
CA ASP A 189 -37.76 -73.35 -6.05
C ASP A 189 -37.23 -74.24 -4.91
N PHE A 190 -36.19 -73.78 -4.20
CA PHE A 190 -35.70 -74.39 -2.95
C PHE A 190 -36.77 -74.42 -1.85
N LEU A 191 -37.40 -73.28 -1.56
CA LEU A 191 -38.44 -73.16 -0.54
C LEU A 191 -39.62 -74.09 -0.83
N ALA A 192 -40.11 -74.11 -2.07
CA ALA A 192 -41.14 -75.03 -2.52
C ALA A 192 -40.71 -76.50 -2.30
N SER A 193 -39.47 -76.85 -2.64
CA SER A 193 -38.93 -78.21 -2.50
C SER A 193 -38.73 -78.65 -1.04
N VAL A 194 -38.51 -77.72 -0.10
CA VAL A 194 -38.46 -78.02 1.34
C VAL A 194 -39.86 -78.19 1.92
N ILE A 195 -40.86 -77.46 1.42
CA ILE A 195 -42.26 -77.52 1.88
C ILE A 195 -43.00 -78.74 1.32
N GLU A 196 -42.69 -79.17 0.09
CA GLU A 196 -43.37 -80.24 -0.65
C GLU A 196 -43.60 -81.55 0.14
N PRO A 197 -42.65 -82.03 0.99
CA PRO A 197 -42.86 -83.20 1.86
C PRO A 197 -43.89 -83.07 2.98
N PHE A 198 -44.24 -81.85 3.42
CA PHE A 198 -45.00 -81.65 4.65
C PHE A 198 -46.51 -81.56 4.42
N GLU A 199 -47.28 -82.14 5.35
CA GLU A 199 -48.74 -82.04 5.36
C GLU A 199 -49.18 -80.72 6.01
N ILE A 200 -49.47 -79.72 5.19
CA ILE A 200 -49.91 -78.40 5.62
C ILE A 200 -51.39 -78.44 6.06
N GLY A 201 -51.71 -77.87 7.22
CA GLY A 201 -53.07 -77.76 7.72
C GLY A 201 -53.16 -77.19 9.15
N PRO A 202 -54.35 -76.69 9.57
CA PRO A 202 -54.53 -76.01 10.85
C PRO A 202 -54.17 -76.86 12.07
N ASP A 203 -54.33 -78.18 12.00
CA ASP A 203 -53.98 -79.15 13.05
C ASP A 203 -52.63 -79.88 12.78
N ARG A 204 -51.95 -79.54 11.68
CA ARG A 204 -50.69 -80.20 11.24
C ARG A 204 -49.56 -79.16 11.15
N VAL A 205 -48.87 -79.08 10.01
CA VAL A 205 -47.83 -78.07 9.78
C VAL A 205 -48.47 -76.75 9.33
N GLN A 206 -48.13 -75.64 9.99
CA GLN A 206 -48.42 -74.29 9.51
C GLN A 206 -47.12 -73.65 9.02
N VAL A 207 -47.19 -72.87 7.93
CA VAL A 207 -46.01 -72.29 7.28
C VAL A 207 -46.17 -70.79 7.09
N GLY A 208 -45.45 -70.00 7.86
CA GLY A 208 -45.27 -68.56 7.66
C GLY A 208 -44.00 -68.26 6.86
N LEU A 209 -43.95 -67.10 6.21
CA LEU A 209 -42.75 -66.64 5.50
C LEU A 209 -42.53 -65.13 5.67
N THR A 210 -41.30 -64.78 6.04
CA THR A 210 -40.82 -63.40 6.14
C THR A 210 -39.61 -63.24 5.20
N GLN A 211 -39.72 -62.33 4.24
CA GLN A 211 -38.61 -61.96 3.36
C GLN A 211 -37.90 -60.72 3.94
N TYR A 212 -36.57 -60.68 3.91
CA TYR A 212 -35.81 -59.56 4.49
C TYR A 212 -34.72 -59.01 3.57
N SER A 213 -34.34 -57.77 3.85
CA SER A 213 -33.22 -57.07 3.21
C SER A 213 -32.77 -55.92 4.14
N GLY A 214 -32.92 -54.67 3.72
CA GLY A 214 -32.78 -53.48 4.59
C GLY A 214 -33.92 -53.35 5.62
N ALA A 215 -35.00 -54.12 5.47
CA ALA A 215 -36.02 -54.37 6.48
C ALA A 215 -36.65 -55.76 6.23
N PRO A 216 -37.15 -56.45 7.27
CA PRO A 216 -38.02 -57.62 7.12
C PRO A 216 -39.45 -57.22 6.78
N GLN A 217 -40.13 -58.06 5.99
CA GLN A 217 -41.56 -58.03 5.77
C GLN A 217 -42.11 -59.45 5.87
N THR A 218 -43.17 -59.63 6.66
CA THR A 218 -44.01 -60.83 6.54
C THR A 218 -44.68 -60.83 5.17
N GLU A 219 -44.53 -61.91 4.41
CA GLU A 219 -45.28 -62.14 3.17
C GLU A 219 -46.59 -62.89 3.50
N TRP A 220 -46.56 -63.81 4.47
CA TRP A 220 -47.75 -64.35 5.16
C TRP A 220 -47.40 -64.96 6.54
N ASP A 221 -48.35 -64.94 7.47
CA ASP A 221 -48.24 -65.52 8.82
C ASP A 221 -48.73 -66.98 8.88
N LEU A 222 -48.51 -67.67 10.01
CA LEU A 222 -48.76 -69.12 10.17
C LEU A 222 -50.23 -69.50 9.94
N ASN A 223 -51.16 -68.67 10.44
CA ASN A 223 -52.60 -68.87 10.28
C ASN A 223 -53.17 -68.39 8.93
N ALA A 224 -52.37 -67.78 8.06
CA ALA A 224 -52.87 -67.15 6.84
C ALA A 224 -53.16 -68.14 5.69
N LEU A 225 -52.41 -69.24 5.61
CA LEU A 225 -52.51 -70.24 4.53
C LEU A 225 -52.73 -71.64 5.09
N ASP A 226 -53.97 -72.13 4.93
CA ASP A 226 -54.51 -73.38 5.49
C ASP A 226 -54.16 -74.67 4.73
N THR A 227 -53.61 -74.57 3.51
CA THR A 227 -53.49 -75.66 2.55
C THR A 227 -52.19 -75.56 1.76
N LYS A 228 -51.61 -76.72 1.43
CA LYS A 228 -50.30 -76.83 0.78
C LYS A 228 -50.26 -76.11 -0.57
N GLU A 229 -51.33 -76.22 -1.34
CA GLU A 229 -51.48 -75.63 -2.67
C GLU A 229 -51.43 -74.10 -2.62
N LYS A 230 -52.06 -73.50 -1.59
CA LYS A 230 -51.99 -72.05 -1.34
C LYS A 230 -50.59 -71.61 -0.94
N VAL A 231 -49.91 -72.34 -0.05
CA VAL A 231 -48.52 -72.06 0.35
C VAL A 231 -47.56 -72.11 -0.85
N LEU A 232 -47.65 -73.15 -1.69
CA LEU A 232 -46.81 -73.29 -2.87
C LEU A 232 -47.10 -72.22 -3.94
N ALA A 233 -48.37 -71.81 -4.10
CA ALA A 233 -48.73 -70.68 -4.94
C ALA A 233 -48.15 -69.35 -4.42
N ALA A 234 -48.20 -69.13 -3.11
CA ALA A 234 -47.63 -67.95 -2.46
C ALA A 234 -46.09 -67.88 -2.63
N VAL A 235 -45.38 -68.99 -2.40
CA VAL A 235 -43.92 -69.11 -2.66
C VAL A 235 -43.58 -68.81 -4.13
N ARG A 236 -44.39 -69.28 -5.08
CA ARG A 236 -44.19 -68.98 -6.52
C ARG A 236 -44.46 -67.50 -6.86
N SER A 237 -45.32 -66.81 -6.12
CA SER A 237 -45.64 -65.38 -6.32
C SER A 237 -44.61 -64.39 -5.74
N LEU A 238 -43.72 -64.86 -4.85
CA LEU A 238 -42.70 -64.03 -4.19
C LEU A 238 -41.88 -63.18 -5.17
N ARG A 239 -41.64 -61.93 -4.78
CA ARG A 239 -40.91 -60.91 -5.56
C ARG A 239 -39.54 -60.64 -4.95
N TYR A 240 -38.53 -60.50 -5.79
CA TYR A 240 -37.22 -60.01 -5.36
C TYR A 240 -37.32 -58.54 -4.92
N ARG A 241 -36.75 -58.20 -3.75
CA ARG A 241 -36.86 -56.87 -3.14
C ARG A 241 -35.61 -56.00 -3.34
N GLY A 242 -34.43 -56.54 -3.10
CA GLY A 242 -33.15 -55.80 -3.10
C GLY A 242 -32.94 -54.96 -1.83
N GLY A 243 -31.68 -54.74 -1.46
CA GLY A 243 -31.28 -53.92 -0.31
C GLY A 243 -30.06 -54.49 0.42
N ASN A 244 -29.84 -54.02 1.66
CA ASN A 244 -28.82 -54.53 2.59
C ASN A 244 -29.21 -55.90 3.18
N THR A 245 -28.38 -56.44 4.06
CA THR A 245 -28.60 -57.75 4.73
C THR A 245 -28.62 -57.57 6.25
N PHE A 246 -29.80 -57.30 6.82
CA PHE A 246 -30.00 -57.15 8.28
C PHE A 246 -30.71 -58.38 8.87
N THR A 247 -29.97 -59.47 9.07
CA THR A 247 -30.47 -60.76 9.56
C THR A 247 -30.87 -60.70 11.04
N GLY A 248 -30.25 -59.84 11.85
CA GLY A 248 -30.62 -59.69 13.26
C GLY A 248 -31.99 -59.04 13.44
N LEU A 249 -32.26 -57.97 12.69
CA LEU A 249 -33.57 -57.34 12.58
C LEU A 249 -34.62 -58.34 12.05
N ALA A 250 -34.23 -59.19 11.10
CA ALA A 250 -35.11 -60.21 10.53
C ALA A 250 -35.48 -61.33 11.52
N LEU A 251 -34.51 -61.88 12.27
CA LEU A 251 -34.75 -62.85 13.35
C LEU A 251 -35.55 -62.24 14.50
N THR A 252 -35.30 -60.96 14.79
CA THR A 252 -36.07 -60.18 15.77
C THR A 252 -37.53 -60.03 15.32
N HIS A 253 -37.79 -59.69 14.06
CA HIS A 253 -39.16 -59.64 13.51
C HIS A 253 -39.89 -60.98 13.59
N VAL A 254 -39.20 -62.10 13.34
CA VAL A 254 -39.79 -63.45 13.53
C VAL A 254 -40.22 -63.67 14.98
N LEU A 255 -39.35 -63.36 15.96
CA LEU A 255 -39.67 -63.42 17.39
C LEU A 255 -40.82 -62.47 17.79
N GLU A 256 -40.94 -61.34 17.11
CA GLU A 256 -41.81 -60.23 17.50
C GLU A 256 -43.16 -60.16 16.78
N ARG A 257 -43.30 -60.83 15.63
CA ARG A 257 -44.50 -60.86 14.78
C ARG A 257 -44.94 -62.29 14.47
N ASN A 258 -44.14 -63.04 13.71
CA ASN A 258 -44.58 -64.36 13.22
C ASN A 258 -44.75 -65.39 14.36
N LEU A 259 -43.92 -65.30 15.41
CA LEU A 259 -44.04 -66.11 16.63
C LEU A 259 -44.88 -65.38 17.68
N LYS A 260 -46.15 -65.14 17.35
CA LYS A 260 -47.20 -64.59 18.23
C LYS A 260 -48.51 -65.36 18.07
N PRO A 261 -49.32 -65.53 19.13
CA PRO A 261 -50.66 -66.12 19.03
C PRO A 261 -51.52 -65.43 17.95
N GLU A 262 -51.44 -64.11 17.85
CA GLU A 262 -52.12 -63.30 16.83
C GLU A 262 -51.77 -63.71 15.38
N ALA A 263 -50.52 -64.17 15.16
CA ALA A 263 -50.00 -64.64 13.88
C ALA A 263 -50.20 -66.14 13.65
N GLY A 264 -50.90 -66.85 14.55
CA GLY A 264 -51.17 -68.28 14.46
C GLY A 264 -50.24 -69.18 15.29
N LEU A 265 -49.32 -68.63 16.08
CA LEU A 265 -48.43 -69.45 16.92
C LEU A 265 -49.22 -70.29 17.92
N ARG A 266 -49.11 -71.61 17.80
CA ARG A 266 -49.78 -72.59 18.66
C ARG A 266 -48.91 -72.89 19.90
N PRO A 267 -49.45 -72.87 21.13
CA PRO A 267 -48.66 -73.13 22.33
C PRO A 267 -48.08 -74.56 22.36
N GLU A 268 -48.85 -75.54 21.89
CA GLU A 268 -48.52 -76.97 21.86
C GLU A 268 -47.65 -77.40 20.67
N ALA A 269 -47.51 -76.57 19.63
CA ALA A 269 -46.75 -76.90 18.43
C ALA A 269 -45.23 -76.83 18.65
N ALA A 270 -44.49 -77.67 17.91
CA ALA A 270 -43.05 -77.57 17.77
C ALA A 270 -42.68 -76.38 16.87
N LYS A 271 -41.80 -75.49 17.35
CA LYS A 271 -41.54 -74.18 16.73
C LYS A 271 -40.21 -74.19 15.99
N LEU A 272 -40.25 -73.85 14.70
CA LEU A 272 -39.16 -74.04 13.76
C LEU A 272 -38.93 -72.78 12.92
N VAL A 273 -37.68 -72.36 12.78
CA VAL A 273 -37.27 -71.24 11.90
C VAL A 273 -36.19 -71.75 10.94
N THR A 274 -36.38 -71.49 9.65
CA THR A 274 -35.37 -71.81 8.61
C THR A 274 -34.88 -70.52 7.96
N LEU A 275 -33.66 -70.12 8.30
CA LEU A 275 -32.97 -68.97 7.74
C LEU A 275 -32.28 -69.34 6.42
N VAL A 276 -32.41 -68.50 5.39
CA VAL A 276 -31.68 -68.61 4.11
C VAL A 276 -31.01 -67.26 3.82
N THR A 277 -29.69 -67.24 3.62
CA THR A 277 -28.90 -66.01 3.32
C THR A 277 -27.69 -66.31 2.44
N ASP A 278 -27.20 -65.31 1.69
CA ASP A 278 -26.01 -65.44 0.82
C ASP A 278 -24.78 -64.62 1.28
N GLY A 279 -24.88 -63.94 2.42
CA GLY A 279 -23.84 -63.04 2.92
C GLY A 279 -23.77 -62.94 4.44
N LYS A 280 -22.88 -62.07 4.91
CA LYS A 280 -22.71 -61.74 6.33
C LYS A 280 -23.72 -60.68 6.77
N SER A 281 -24.25 -60.79 7.98
CA SER A 281 -25.16 -59.78 8.54
C SER A 281 -24.45 -58.45 8.80
N GLN A 282 -25.16 -57.35 8.55
CA GLN A 282 -24.69 -55.98 8.81
C GLN A 282 -25.14 -55.45 10.19
N ASP A 283 -25.74 -56.31 11.02
CA ASP A 283 -26.27 -56.07 12.36
C ASP A 283 -26.02 -57.29 13.30
N ASP A 284 -26.22 -57.16 14.62
CA ASP A 284 -25.98 -58.29 15.54
C ASP A 284 -27.09 -59.34 15.49
N ALA A 285 -26.94 -60.32 14.61
CA ALA A 285 -27.88 -61.44 14.52
C ALA A 285 -27.84 -62.39 15.73
N ARG A 286 -26.71 -62.43 16.46
CA ARG A 286 -26.45 -63.39 17.55
C ARG A 286 -27.45 -63.25 18.71
N THR A 287 -27.71 -62.01 19.15
CA THR A 287 -28.64 -61.75 20.26
C THR A 287 -30.06 -62.26 19.94
N ALA A 288 -30.55 -62.01 18.72
CA ALA A 288 -31.86 -62.50 18.26
C ALA A 288 -31.89 -64.04 18.10
N GLY A 289 -30.84 -64.63 17.52
CA GLY A 289 -30.71 -66.09 17.41
C GLY A 289 -30.67 -66.79 18.77
N GLN A 290 -30.01 -66.21 19.77
CA GLN A 290 -29.99 -66.75 21.14
C GLN A 290 -31.36 -66.61 21.83
N ALA A 291 -32.09 -65.50 21.62
CA ALA A 291 -33.43 -65.31 22.15
C ALA A 291 -34.43 -66.37 21.62
N LEU A 292 -34.43 -66.62 20.31
CA LEU A 292 -35.23 -67.69 19.68
C LEU A 292 -34.91 -69.06 20.32
N LYS A 293 -33.62 -69.38 20.48
CA LYS A 293 -33.17 -70.66 21.08
C LYS A 293 -33.57 -70.81 22.55
N SER A 294 -33.52 -69.74 23.34
CA SER A 294 -33.98 -69.77 24.75
C SER A 294 -35.48 -69.97 24.91
N LEU A 295 -36.27 -69.60 23.90
CA LEU A 295 -37.73 -69.84 23.85
C LEU A 295 -38.10 -71.21 23.26
N GLY A 296 -37.12 -72.11 23.12
CA GLY A 296 -37.34 -73.47 22.63
C GLY A 296 -37.58 -73.59 21.13
N VAL A 297 -37.38 -72.51 20.36
CA VAL A 297 -37.47 -72.51 18.90
C VAL A 297 -36.24 -73.21 18.32
N HIS A 298 -36.44 -74.04 17.29
CA HIS A 298 -35.36 -74.70 16.57
C HIS A 298 -35.00 -73.93 15.30
N VAL A 299 -33.75 -73.48 15.21
CA VAL A 299 -33.24 -72.66 14.11
C VAL A 299 -32.33 -73.51 13.22
N PHE A 300 -32.73 -73.65 11.96
CA PHE A 300 -31.89 -74.14 10.86
C PHE A 300 -31.37 -72.95 10.06
N ALA A 301 -30.12 -73.02 9.60
CA ALA A 301 -29.43 -71.92 8.92
C ALA A 301 -28.79 -72.42 7.61
N VAL A 302 -29.22 -71.86 6.49
CA VAL A 302 -28.78 -72.19 5.14
C VAL A 302 -28.00 -71.02 4.55
N GLY A 303 -26.69 -71.23 4.38
CA GLY A 303 -25.79 -70.33 3.70
C GLY A 303 -25.65 -70.65 2.22
N VAL A 304 -25.58 -69.60 1.39
CA VAL A 304 -25.26 -69.70 -0.03
C VAL A 304 -24.01 -68.89 -0.34
N LYS A 305 -23.09 -69.43 -1.13
CA LYS A 305 -21.99 -68.71 -1.80
C LYS A 305 -21.03 -67.96 -0.86
N ASN A 306 -21.37 -66.74 -0.42
CA ASN A 306 -20.52 -65.88 0.42
C ASN A 306 -21.02 -65.77 1.88
N ALA A 307 -22.00 -66.59 2.28
CA ALA A 307 -22.53 -66.58 3.63
C ALA A 307 -21.47 -66.94 4.69
N ASP A 308 -21.45 -66.19 5.81
CA ASP A 308 -20.48 -66.39 6.88
C ASP A 308 -20.87 -67.59 7.75
N GLU A 309 -20.24 -68.74 7.48
CA GLU A 309 -20.54 -70.00 8.18
C GLU A 309 -20.28 -69.93 9.70
N ALA A 310 -19.38 -69.06 10.17
CA ALA A 310 -19.14 -68.85 11.59
C ALA A 310 -20.29 -68.05 12.24
N GLU A 311 -20.89 -67.11 11.52
CA GLU A 311 -22.13 -66.45 11.92
C GLU A 311 -23.31 -67.44 11.94
N LEU A 312 -23.51 -68.24 10.89
CA LEU A 312 -24.59 -69.24 10.83
C LEU A 312 -24.54 -70.23 12.00
N ARG A 313 -23.33 -70.69 12.38
CA ARG A 313 -23.11 -71.55 13.57
C ARG A 313 -23.50 -70.91 14.90
N LEU A 314 -23.49 -69.59 15.01
CA LEU A 314 -23.93 -68.88 16.20
C LEU A 314 -25.46 -68.66 16.21
N LEU A 315 -26.12 -68.68 15.05
CA LEU A 315 -27.57 -68.54 14.91
C LEU A 315 -28.31 -69.88 15.09
N ALA A 316 -27.85 -70.94 14.45
CA ALA A 316 -28.52 -72.24 14.43
C ALA A 316 -28.58 -72.94 15.81
N SER A 317 -29.51 -73.89 15.97
CA SER A 317 -29.69 -74.72 17.16
C SER A 317 -28.74 -75.93 17.17
N GLN A 318 -28.36 -76.43 18.35
CA GLN A 318 -27.56 -77.66 18.45
C GLN A 318 -28.38 -78.92 18.05
N PRO A 319 -27.76 -79.94 17.44
CA PRO A 319 -26.34 -80.01 17.08
C PRO A 319 -26.07 -79.37 15.69
N LEU A 320 -24.96 -78.64 15.57
CA LEU A 320 -24.70 -77.73 14.43
C LEU A 320 -24.40 -78.43 13.09
N ASP A 321 -23.98 -79.69 13.12
CA ASP A 321 -23.78 -80.55 11.95
C ASP A 321 -25.09 -80.91 11.22
N LEU A 322 -26.22 -80.85 11.94
CA LEU A 322 -27.55 -81.15 11.39
C LEU A 322 -28.41 -79.90 11.13
N THR A 323 -27.93 -78.70 11.50
CA THR A 323 -28.72 -77.45 11.43
C THR A 323 -28.03 -76.31 10.70
N VAL A 324 -26.73 -76.41 10.39
CA VAL A 324 -26.00 -75.46 9.55
C VAL A 324 -25.61 -76.14 8.25
N HIS A 325 -26.03 -75.56 7.13
CA HIS A 325 -25.69 -76.06 5.80
C HIS A 325 -25.24 -74.90 4.91
N SER A 326 -24.07 -75.01 4.29
CA SER A 326 -23.56 -74.02 3.34
C SER A 326 -23.38 -74.66 1.97
N VAL A 327 -23.93 -74.04 0.92
CA VAL A 327 -23.73 -74.45 -0.48
C VAL A 327 -22.89 -73.42 -1.23
N GLN A 328 -22.09 -73.85 -2.20
CA GLN A 328 -21.12 -72.99 -2.88
C GLN A 328 -21.77 -72.05 -3.91
N ASP A 329 -22.92 -72.42 -4.47
CA ASP A 329 -23.68 -71.57 -5.39
C ASP A 329 -25.18 -71.94 -5.41
N PHE A 330 -26.03 -71.01 -5.85
CA PHE A 330 -27.49 -71.14 -5.80
C PHE A 330 -28.08 -72.42 -6.45
N PRO A 331 -27.57 -72.94 -7.58
CA PRO A 331 -28.10 -74.19 -8.16
C PRO A 331 -27.99 -75.41 -7.23
N GLN A 332 -27.06 -75.41 -6.28
CA GLN A 332 -26.86 -76.52 -5.34
C GLN A 332 -27.96 -76.59 -4.25
N LEU A 333 -28.75 -75.52 -4.05
CA LEU A 333 -29.87 -75.50 -3.10
C LEU A 333 -30.87 -76.64 -3.36
N GLY A 334 -31.15 -76.96 -4.62
CA GLY A 334 -32.10 -78.03 -4.99
C GLY A 334 -31.71 -79.40 -4.41
N ALA A 335 -30.42 -79.71 -4.35
CA ALA A 335 -29.93 -80.94 -3.72
C ALA A 335 -30.07 -80.90 -2.18
N LEU A 336 -29.87 -79.73 -1.56
CA LEU A 336 -30.03 -79.55 -0.12
C LEU A 336 -31.49 -79.68 0.34
N ALA A 337 -32.47 -79.26 -0.46
CA ALA A 337 -33.89 -79.28 -0.06
C ALA A 337 -34.39 -80.68 0.37
N GLY A 338 -33.99 -81.72 -0.36
CA GLY A 338 -34.32 -83.12 -0.06
C GLY A 338 -33.56 -83.72 1.13
N LEU A 339 -32.50 -83.06 1.62
CA LEU A 339 -31.82 -83.41 2.86
C LEU A 339 -32.43 -82.65 4.04
N LEU A 340 -32.60 -81.33 3.90
CA LEU A 340 -33.10 -80.45 4.95
C LEU A 340 -34.52 -80.82 5.40
N SER A 341 -35.41 -81.13 4.46
CA SER A 341 -36.77 -81.61 4.78
C SER A 341 -36.77 -82.91 5.61
N ARG A 342 -35.81 -83.82 5.37
CA ARG A 342 -35.65 -85.06 6.18
C ARG A 342 -35.12 -84.76 7.58
N LEU A 343 -34.11 -83.89 7.69
CA LEU A 343 -33.52 -83.48 8.99
C LEU A 343 -34.55 -82.74 9.86
N ILE A 344 -35.33 -81.84 9.27
CA ILE A 344 -36.47 -81.19 9.93
C ILE A 344 -37.48 -82.24 10.42
N CYS A 345 -37.88 -83.18 9.55
CA CYS A 345 -38.84 -84.24 9.89
C CYS A 345 -38.37 -85.10 11.08
N GLN A 346 -37.12 -85.55 11.04
CA GLN A 346 -36.50 -86.32 12.13
C GLN A 346 -36.48 -85.52 13.45
N LYS A 347 -36.22 -84.21 13.39
CA LYS A 347 -36.19 -83.34 14.56
C LYS A 347 -37.56 -83.16 15.22
N VAL A 348 -38.65 -83.07 14.44
CA VAL A 348 -40.03 -82.95 14.98
C VAL A 348 -40.63 -84.29 15.40
N GLN A 349 -40.18 -85.41 14.83
CA GLN A 349 -40.57 -86.76 15.27
C GLN A 349 -39.90 -87.21 16.57
N GLY A 350 -38.75 -86.63 16.94
CA GLY A 350 -37.96 -87.00 18.11
C GLY A 350 -38.51 -86.60 19.50
N ARG A 351 -39.75 -86.11 19.62
CA ARG A 351 -40.40 -85.76 20.90
C ARG A 351 -41.54 -86.73 21.23
N SER A 352 -41.37 -87.51 22.30
CA SER A 352 -42.45 -88.30 22.93
C SER A 352 -42.26 -88.27 24.45
N PRO A 353 -43.34 -88.19 25.28
CA PRO A 353 -43.23 -87.67 26.64
C PRO A 353 -43.01 -88.71 27.75
N ARG A 354 -42.08 -88.38 28.66
CA ARG A 354 -42.08 -88.69 30.11
C ARG A 354 -41.53 -87.44 30.81
N GLY A 355 -42.06 -86.92 31.92
CA GLY A 355 -43.26 -87.30 32.67
C GLY A 355 -42.95 -87.39 34.16
N ASP A 356 -43.42 -86.41 34.96
CA ASP A 356 -43.80 -86.56 36.37
C ASP A 356 -44.60 -85.33 36.86
N PRO A 357 -45.46 -85.42 37.92
CA PRO A 357 -46.51 -84.42 38.18
C PRO A 357 -46.54 -83.81 39.61
N ALA A 358 -46.80 -82.51 39.72
CA ALA A 358 -47.29 -81.80 40.91
C ALA A 358 -47.66 -80.34 40.55
N ALA A 359 -48.57 -79.63 41.23
CA ALA A 359 -49.74 -79.98 42.05
C ALA A 359 -50.63 -78.71 42.13
N ALA A 360 -51.94 -78.84 42.38
CA ALA A 360 -52.87 -77.70 42.34
C ALA A 360 -53.31 -77.23 43.75
N ALA A 361 -52.98 -75.99 44.12
CA ALA A 361 -53.60 -75.17 45.18
C ALA A 361 -52.93 -73.78 45.26
N PRO A 362 -53.55 -72.75 45.88
CA PRO A 362 -54.98 -72.46 46.03
C PRO A 362 -55.36 -71.12 45.35
N ALA A 363 -56.62 -70.71 45.45
CA ALA A 363 -57.00 -69.31 45.23
C ALA A 363 -56.59 -68.43 46.44
N LEU A 364 -56.25 -67.17 46.18
CA LEU A 364 -55.91 -66.15 47.19
C LEU A 364 -56.65 -64.84 46.87
N ASP A 365 -56.92 -64.05 47.91
CA ASP A 365 -57.73 -62.82 47.84
C ASP A 365 -57.14 -61.74 46.91
N PRO A 366 -57.99 -60.88 46.30
CA PRO A 366 -57.53 -59.85 45.37
C PRO A 366 -56.63 -58.81 46.05
N LEU A 367 -55.37 -58.75 45.59
CA LEU A 367 -54.36 -57.79 46.03
C LEU A 367 -54.83 -56.35 45.74
N SER A 368 -54.85 -55.49 46.76
CA SER A 368 -55.39 -54.13 46.66
C SER A 368 -54.67 -53.27 45.61
N ALA A 369 -55.43 -52.66 44.71
CA ALA A 369 -54.92 -51.81 43.64
C ALA A 369 -54.47 -50.41 44.12
N VAL A 370 -53.61 -49.78 43.33
CA VAL A 370 -53.26 -48.34 43.45
C VAL A 370 -54.39 -47.50 42.83
N THR A 371 -54.62 -46.27 43.32
CA THR A 371 -55.65 -45.37 42.77
C THR A 371 -55.12 -43.95 42.46
N ASN A 372 -55.86 -43.20 41.65
CA ASN A 372 -55.62 -41.78 41.31
C ASN A 372 -54.22 -41.47 40.75
N LEU A 373 -53.86 -42.03 39.59
CA LEU A 373 -52.62 -41.68 38.89
C LEU A 373 -52.77 -40.29 38.24
N VAL A 374 -52.03 -39.31 38.75
CA VAL A 374 -52.01 -37.94 38.27
C VAL A 374 -50.62 -37.59 37.74
N VAL A 375 -50.58 -37.12 36.50
CA VAL A 375 -49.38 -36.56 35.86
C VAL A 375 -49.28 -35.08 36.20
N THR A 376 -48.25 -34.66 36.93
CA THR A 376 -48.20 -33.31 37.53
C THR A 376 -47.24 -32.34 36.84
N ARG A 377 -46.16 -32.84 36.24
CA ARG A 377 -45.22 -32.05 35.43
C ARG A 377 -44.77 -32.86 34.23
N VAL A 378 -44.67 -32.22 33.07
CA VAL A 378 -44.23 -32.84 31.82
C VAL A 378 -43.27 -31.92 31.11
N THR A 379 -42.16 -32.47 30.64
CA THR A 379 -41.14 -31.76 29.86
C THR A 379 -41.00 -32.38 28.46
N SER A 380 -40.04 -31.88 27.67
CA SER A 380 -39.59 -32.48 26.40
C SER A 380 -38.86 -33.82 26.56
N SER A 381 -38.59 -34.24 27.79
CA SER A 381 -37.69 -35.37 28.11
C SER A 381 -38.08 -36.20 29.32
N SER A 382 -39.03 -35.73 30.13
CA SER A 382 -39.45 -36.36 31.38
C SER A 382 -40.92 -36.14 31.71
N ILE A 383 -41.48 -37.05 32.50
CA ILE A 383 -42.87 -37.04 32.99
C ILE A 383 -42.84 -37.38 34.49
N HIS A 384 -43.38 -36.48 35.32
CA HIS A 384 -43.52 -36.68 36.75
C HIS A 384 -44.91 -37.24 37.08
N LEU A 385 -44.92 -38.39 37.73
CA LEU A 385 -46.08 -39.19 38.12
C LEU A 385 -46.36 -39.03 39.62
N SER A 386 -47.62 -39.12 40.01
CA SER A 386 -48.05 -39.21 41.42
C SER A 386 -49.29 -40.08 41.53
N TRP A 387 -49.44 -40.82 42.63
CA TRP A 387 -50.56 -41.73 42.86
C TRP A 387 -50.93 -41.81 44.34
N THR A 388 -52.14 -42.27 44.64
CA THR A 388 -52.58 -42.59 46.01
C THR A 388 -52.09 -44.00 46.36
N PRO A 389 -51.22 -44.18 47.40
CA PRO A 389 -50.76 -45.50 47.81
C PRO A 389 -51.90 -46.44 48.21
N ALA A 390 -51.69 -47.75 48.02
CA ALA A 390 -52.66 -48.76 48.42
C ALA A 390 -52.74 -48.90 49.97
N PRO A 391 -53.88 -49.37 50.54
CA PRO A 391 -54.05 -49.49 52.00
C PRO A 391 -53.09 -50.49 52.64
N GLN A 392 -52.69 -51.53 51.92
CA GLN A 392 -51.56 -52.39 52.27
C GLN A 392 -50.30 -51.85 51.58
N THR A 393 -49.19 -51.68 52.30
CA THR A 393 -47.94 -51.22 51.68
C THR A 393 -47.30 -52.36 50.89
N PRO A 394 -47.07 -52.21 49.57
CA PRO A 394 -46.30 -53.16 48.79
C PRO A 394 -44.82 -53.14 49.21
N LEU A 395 -44.03 -54.08 48.70
CA LEU A 395 -42.57 -54.08 48.85
C LEU A 395 -41.95 -52.99 47.95
N LYS A 396 -42.47 -52.86 46.73
CA LYS A 396 -42.03 -51.91 45.70
C LYS A 396 -43.16 -51.66 44.69
N TYR A 397 -43.08 -50.54 43.98
CA TYR A 397 -43.83 -50.35 42.72
C TYR A 397 -42.87 -50.55 41.54
N LEU A 398 -43.38 -51.16 40.47
CA LEU A 398 -42.74 -51.23 39.17
C LEU A 398 -43.46 -50.28 38.21
N ILE A 399 -42.73 -49.33 37.65
CA ILE A 399 -43.28 -48.37 36.69
C ILE A 399 -42.79 -48.75 35.28
N VAL A 400 -43.73 -49.09 34.41
CA VAL A 400 -43.49 -49.48 33.01
C VAL A 400 -44.08 -48.42 32.08
N TRP A 401 -43.41 -48.09 30.98
CA TRP A 401 -43.92 -47.13 30.02
C TRP A 401 -43.52 -47.46 28.58
N GLN A 402 -44.42 -47.16 27.63
CA GLN A 402 -44.23 -47.40 26.19
C GLN A 402 -44.97 -46.35 25.35
N PRO A 403 -44.50 -45.99 24.14
CA PRO A 403 -45.26 -45.11 23.25
C PRO A 403 -46.64 -45.68 22.91
N SER A 404 -47.69 -44.87 22.96
CA SER A 404 -49.07 -45.30 22.67
C SER A 404 -49.30 -45.62 21.19
N LYS A 405 -48.63 -44.87 20.31
CA LYS A 405 -48.60 -45.04 18.86
C LYS A 405 -47.19 -45.45 18.47
N GLY A 406 -47.07 -46.31 17.46
CA GLY A 406 -45.83 -46.98 17.06
C GLY A 406 -44.75 -46.07 16.47
N GLY A 407 -44.18 -45.17 17.27
CA GLY A 407 -42.99 -44.40 16.91
C GLY A 407 -41.77 -45.31 16.78
N THR A 408 -41.11 -45.25 15.62
CA THR A 408 -39.93 -46.07 15.33
C THR A 408 -38.74 -45.65 16.19
N ALA A 409 -38.44 -46.41 17.24
CA ALA A 409 -37.30 -46.16 18.11
C ALA A 409 -35.98 -46.33 17.35
N ARG A 410 -35.23 -45.23 17.19
CA ARG A 410 -33.96 -45.18 16.44
C ARG A 410 -32.78 -45.66 17.30
N GLY A 411 -32.78 -46.94 17.66
CA GLY A 411 -31.73 -47.58 18.44
C GLY A 411 -32.08 -49.03 18.80
N GLY A 412 -31.09 -49.92 18.80
CA GLY A 412 -31.28 -51.35 19.00
C GLY A 412 -31.60 -51.73 20.46
N SER A 413 -32.87 -51.62 20.85
CA SER A 413 -33.44 -52.36 22.00
C SER A 413 -34.97 -52.37 21.91
N ARG A 414 -35.57 -53.56 21.80
CA ARG A 414 -36.99 -53.78 22.16
C ARG A 414 -37.17 -54.43 23.54
N MET A 415 -36.14 -54.36 24.39
CA MET A 415 -36.44 -54.12 25.79
C MET A 415 -36.86 -52.64 25.87
N GLY A 416 -38.11 -52.39 26.25
CA GLY A 416 -38.50 -51.06 26.72
C GLY A 416 -37.59 -50.64 27.88
N PRO A 417 -37.41 -49.34 28.14
CA PRO A 417 -36.53 -48.88 29.22
C PRO A 417 -36.88 -49.60 30.53
N PRO A 418 -35.86 -50.05 31.30
CA PRO A 418 -36.07 -50.95 32.43
C PRO A 418 -37.04 -50.34 33.44
N PRO A 419 -37.95 -51.15 34.03
CA PRO A 419 -39.00 -50.64 34.89
C PRO A 419 -38.40 -49.85 36.05
N VAL A 420 -38.85 -48.61 36.24
CA VAL A 420 -38.40 -47.78 37.35
C VAL A 420 -38.97 -48.38 38.62
N VAL A 421 -38.07 -48.84 39.48
CA VAL A 421 -38.40 -49.44 40.78
C VAL A 421 -38.36 -48.34 41.83
N VAL A 422 -39.48 -48.14 42.53
CA VAL A 422 -39.55 -47.27 43.72
C VAL A 422 -40.06 -48.04 44.92
N GLU A 423 -39.64 -47.64 46.12
CA GLU A 423 -40.03 -48.29 47.38
C GLU A 423 -41.54 -48.26 47.58
N GLY A 424 -42.11 -49.26 48.27
CA GLY A 424 -43.56 -49.37 48.48
C GLY A 424 -44.21 -48.23 49.29
N ARG A 425 -43.41 -47.35 49.91
CA ARG A 425 -43.87 -46.11 50.57
C ARG A 425 -43.95 -44.90 49.62
N ALA A 426 -43.46 -45.01 48.39
CA ALA A 426 -43.48 -43.91 47.43
C ALA A 426 -44.88 -43.66 46.86
N SER A 427 -45.22 -42.38 46.69
CA SER A 427 -46.46 -41.88 46.06
C SER A 427 -46.18 -41.09 44.78
N SER A 428 -44.93 -41.04 44.32
CA SER A 428 -44.51 -40.31 43.11
C SER A 428 -43.19 -40.84 42.55
N ALA A 429 -42.93 -40.56 41.27
CA ALA A 429 -41.69 -40.84 40.57
C ALA A 429 -41.56 -39.98 39.30
N GLU A 430 -40.34 -39.76 38.81
CA GLU A 430 -40.10 -39.12 37.51
C GLU A 430 -39.54 -40.12 36.49
N LEU A 431 -40.16 -40.20 35.31
CA LEU A 431 -39.64 -40.90 34.15
C LEU A 431 -38.76 -39.96 33.35
N HIS A 432 -37.55 -40.37 32.96
CA HIS A 432 -36.61 -39.57 32.16
C HIS A 432 -36.33 -40.23 30.80
N ASN A 433 -35.54 -39.54 29.95
CA ASN A 433 -35.13 -39.99 28.62
C ASN A 433 -36.27 -40.30 27.62
N LEU A 434 -37.44 -39.70 27.83
CA LEU A 434 -38.58 -39.79 26.93
C LEU A 434 -38.34 -38.96 25.66
N SER A 435 -38.90 -39.35 24.52
CA SER A 435 -38.88 -38.55 23.27
C SER A 435 -39.91 -37.42 23.35
N PRO A 436 -39.66 -36.21 22.80
CA PRO A 436 -40.60 -35.09 22.82
C PRO A 436 -41.81 -35.32 21.90
N ARG A 437 -42.88 -34.52 22.07
CA ARG A 437 -44.18 -34.61 21.34
C ARG A 437 -44.80 -36.02 21.28
N THR A 438 -44.31 -36.96 22.08
CA THR A 438 -44.66 -38.39 22.06
C THR A 438 -45.60 -38.70 23.23
N GLU A 439 -46.71 -39.38 22.92
CA GLU A 439 -47.67 -39.92 23.89
C GLU A 439 -47.20 -41.28 24.40
N TYR A 440 -47.16 -41.44 25.72
CA TYR A 440 -46.76 -42.67 26.41
C TYR A 440 -47.94 -43.24 27.19
N LEU A 441 -48.16 -44.55 27.08
CA LEU A 441 -48.90 -45.33 28.05
C LEU A 441 -47.95 -45.66 29.21
N VAL A 442 -48.33 -45.27 30.42
CA VAL A 442 -47.59 -45.49 31.66
C VAL A 442 -48.42 -46.41 32.56
N SER A 443 -47.77 -47.34 33.24
CA SER A 443 -48.39 -48.30 34.16
C SER A 443 -47.62 -48.35 35.48
N VAL A 444 -48.30 -48.12 36.60
CA VAL A 444 -47.72 -48.22 37.96
C VAL A 444 -48.27 -49.47 38.63
N VAL A 445 -47.41 -50.45 38.88
CA VAL A 445 -47.79 -51.80 39.32
C VAL A 445 -47.26 -52.09 40.73
N PRO A 446 -48.10 -52.33 41.74
CA PRO A 446 -47.64 -52.68 43.08
C PRO A 446 -47.17 -54.14 43.14
N VAL A 447 -46.08 -54.41 43.86
CA VAL A 447 -45.56 -55.77 44.09
C VAL A 447 -45.56 -56.07 45.58
N TYR A 448 -46.39 -57.04 45.96
CA TYR A 448 -46.54 -57.55 47.32
C TYR A 448 -45.74 -58.85 47.52
N GLN A 449 -45.61 -59.30 48.77
CA GLN A 449 -44.93 -60.57 49.08
C GLN A 449 -45.67 -61.79 48.54
N ALA A 450 -46.99 -61.69 48.34
CA ALA A 450 -47.84 -62.76 47.78
C ALA A 450 -48.00 -62.71 46.24
N GLY A 451 -47.54 -61.65 45.56
CA GLY A 451 -47.68 -61.51 44.12
C GLY A 451 -47.68 -60.07 43.60
N VAL A 452 -47.94 -59.92 42.31
CA VAL A 452 -48.10 -58.62 41.63
C VAL A 452 -49.57 -58.22 41.70
N GLY A 453 -49.86 -57.03 42.23
CA GLY A 453 -51.22 -56.48 42.29
C GLY A 453 -51.62 -55.76 41.01
N GLU A 454 -52.89 -55.37 40.90
CA GLU A 454 -53.44 -54.75 39.69
C GLU A 454 -52.76 -53.40 39.39
N GLY A 455 -52.35 -53.21 38.13
CA GLY A 455 -51.52 -52.10 37.68
C GLY A 455 -52.34 -50.92 37.16
N LEU A 456 -52.15 -49.74 37.76
CA LEU A 456 -52.87 -48.53 37.40
C LEU A 456 -52.25 -47.88 36.16
N GLN A 457 -53.04 -47.71 35.09
CA GLN A 457 -52.59 -47.16 33.81
C GLN A 457 -53.00 -45.70 33.61
N GLY A 458 -52.21 -44.95 32.82
CA GLY A 458 -52.52 -43.59 32.39
C GLY A 458 -51.76 -43.21 31.13
N LEU A 459 -52.32 -42.27 30.35
CA LEU A 459 -51.68 -41.70 29.17
C LEU A 459 -51.02 -40.36 29.52
N ALA A 460 -49.82 -40.12 28.98
CA ALA A 460 -49.05 -38.92 29.24
C ALA A 460 -48.23 -38.50 28.00
N THR A 461 -48.50 -37.28 27.48
CA THR A 461 -47.86 -36.76 26.27
C THR A 461 -46.79 -35.75 26.59
N THR A 462 -45.55 -36.06 26.22
CA THR A 462 -44.38 -35.17 26.39
C THR A 462 -44.52 -33.84 25.65
N ALA A 463 -43.93 -32.80 26.20
CA ALA A 463 -43.94 -31.46 25.62
C ALA A 463 -43.10 -31.41 24.31
N PRO A 464 -43.30 -30.41 23.44
CA PRO A 464 -42.37 -30.12 22.36
C PRO A 464 -40.97 -29.74 22.88
N LEU A 465 -39.95 -29.98 22.08
CA LEU A 465 -38.57 -29.57 22.39
C LEU A 465 -38.48 -28.02 22.41
N PRO A 466 -38.02 -27.39 23.51
CA PRO A 466 -38.06 -25.94 23.63
C PRO A 466 -37.03 -25.27 22.71
N PRO A 467 -37.40 -24.19 21.99
CA PRO A 467 -36.47 -23.45 21.15
C PRO A 467 -35.35 -22.80 21.99
N PRO A 468 -34.18 -22.52 21.40
CA PRO A 468 -33.08 -21.88 22.12
C PRO A 468 -33.45 -20.46 22.55
N GLN A 469 -33.18 -20.10 23.80
CA GLN A 469 -33.55 -18.79 24.37
C GLN A 469 -32.34 -17.88 24.53
N ALA A 470 -32.57 -16.56 24.59
CA ALA A 470 -31.55 -15.54 24.76
C ALA A 470 -30.36 -15.63 23.76
N LEU A 471 -30.67 -15.80 22.46
CA LEU A 471 -29.67 -15.68 21.39
C LEU A 471 -29.00 -14.31 21.46
N THR A 472 -27.68 -14.33 21.62
CA THR A 472 -26.83 -13.17 21.82
C THR A 472 -25.60 -13.25 20.92
N LEU A 473 -25.05 -12.09 20.58
CA LEU A 473 -23.95 -11.94 19.64
C LEU A 473 -22.67 -11.61 20.42
N ALA A 474 -21.90 -12.64 20.78
CA ALA A 474 -20.76 -12.53 21.69
C ALA A 474 -19.56 -11.82 21.08
N THR A 475 -19.23 -12.09 19.81
CA THR A 475 -18.22 -11.33 19.05
C THR A 475 -18.62 -11.14 17.60
N VAL A 476 -18.22 -10.00 17.03
CA VAL A 476 -18.44 -9.63 15.63
C VAL A 476 -17.11 -9.25 15.02
N THR A 477 -16.77 -9.84 13.87
CA THR A 477 -15.58 -9.48 13.08
C THR A 477 -15.96 -9.27 11.61
N PRO A 478 -15.03 -8.80 10.76
CA PRO A 478 -15.27 -8.73 9.32
C PRO A 478 -15.35 -10.08 8.59
N ARG A 479 -15.05 -11.20 9.25
CA ARG A 479 -15.04 -12.55 8.64
C ARG A 479 -15.77 -13.61 9.48
N SER A 480 -16.25 -13.26 10.66
CA SER A 480 -16.89 -14.20 11.58
C SER A 480 -17.85 -13.54 12.56
N LEU A 481 -18.80 -14.36 13.04
CA LEU A 481 -19.77 -14.04 14.09
C LEU A 481 -19.75 -15.16 15.13
N ARG A 482 -19.59 -14.83 16.41
CA ARG A 482 -19.76 -15.79 17.52
C ARG A 482 -21.13 -15.56 18.15
N LEU A 483 -21.98 -16.57 18.10
CA LEU A 483 -23.30 -16.56 18.76
C LEU A 483 -23.26 -17.42 20.01
N THR A 484 -24.08 -17.05 20.99
CA THR A 484 -24.27 -17.72 22.28
C THR A 484 -25.75 -17.72 22.63
N TRP A 485 -26.26 -18.77 23.28
CA TRP A 485 -27.65 -18.86 23.75
C TRP A 485 -27.72 -19.62 25.08
N GLN A 486 -28.91 -19.68 25.69
CA GLN A 486 -29.17 -20.52 26.85
C GLN A 486 -29.46 -21.97 26.42
N PRO A 487 -28.96 -22.99 27.15
CA PRO A 487 -29.23 -24.39 26.85
C PRO A 487 -30.74 -24.74 26.87
N SER A 488 -31.27 -25.23 25.76
CA SER A 488 -32.61 -25.82 25.68
C SER A 488 -32.70 -27.13 26.48
N ALA A 489 -33.67 -27.23 27.39
CA ALA A 489 -33.90 -28.44 28.18
C ALA A 489 -34.23 -29.67 27.30
N GLY A 490 -33.44 -30.72 27.45
CA GLY A 490 -33.57 -31.98 26.69
C GLY A 490 -32.90 -31.99 25.31
N ALA A 491 -32.26 -30.90 24.87
CA ALA A 491 -31.53 -30.88 23.60
C ALA A 491 -30.19 -31.60 23.70
N THR A 492 -29.77 -32.29 22.63
CA THR A 492 -28.44 -32.93 22.53
C THR A 492 -27.52 -32.20 21.55
N GLU A 493 -28.08 -31.55 20.54
CA GLU A 493 -27.38 -30.73 19.56
C GLU A 493 -28.19 -29.46 19.27
N TYR A 494 -27.57 -28.50 18.59
CA TYR A 494 -28.24 -27.37 17.95
C TYR A 494 -27.88 -27.33 16.47
N LEU A 495 -28.88 -27.06 15.62
CA LEU A 495 -28.68 -26.80 14.21
C LEU A 495 -28.71 -25.29 13.97
N VAL A 496 -27.61 -24.75 13.46
CA VAL A 496 -27.43 -23.34 13.11
C VAL A 496 -27.43 -23.21 11.59
N ARG A 497 -28.40 -22.50 11.02
CA ARG A 497 -28.43 -22.16 9.58
C ARG A 497 -28.19 -20.66 9.41
N CYS A 498 -27.15 -20.29 8.66
CA CYS A 498 -26.74 -18.91 8.41
C CYS A 498 -26.85 -18.57 6.91
N SER A 499 -27.71 -17.60 6.56
CA SER A 499 -27.89 -17.13 5.18
C SER A 499 -27.75 -15.61 5.08
N PRO A 500 -27.18 -15.06 4.00
CA PRO A 500 -27.12 -13.62 3.79
C PRO A 500 -28.52 -13.03 3.55
N ALA A 501 -28.87 -11.97 4.29
CA ALA A 501 -30.24 -11.42 4.33
C ALA A 501 -30.69 -10.70 3.04
N SER A 502 -29.78 -10.50 2.07
CA SER A 502 -30.01 -9.71 0.86
C SER A 502 -30.33 -10.52 -0.39
N SER A 503 -30.37 -11.85 -0.31
CA SER A 503 -30.40 -12.73 -1.48
C SER A 503 -31.45 -13.83 -1.32
N LYS A 504 -32.59 -13.66 -2.01
CA LYS A 504 -33.58 -14.74 -2.14
C LYS A 504 -32.99 -15.85 -3.01
N GLY A 505 -32.56 -16.95 -2.38
CA GLY A 505 -32.10 -18.16 -3.07
C GLY A 505 -30.64 -18.57 -2.88
N GLU A 506 -29.84 -17.86 -2.08
CA GLU A 506 -28.56 -18.44 -1.61
C GLU A 506 -28.85 -19.47 -0.50
N GLU A 507 -28.41 -20.72 -0.69
CA GLU A 507 -28.55 -21.78 0.31
C GLU A 507 -27.71 -21.45 1.55
N GLY A 508 -28.34 -21.48 2.73
CA GLY A 508 -27.70 -21.06 3.98
C GLY A 508 -26.74 -22.13 4.51
N ARG A 509 -25.53 -21.72 4.94
CA ARG A 509 -24.56 -22.62 5.57
C ARG A 509 -25.14 -23.19 6.85
N GLU A 510 -25.22 -24.52 6.92
CA GLU A 510 -25.58 -25.25 8.13
C GLU A 510 -24.34 -25.65 8.93
N VAL A 511 -24.47 -25.58 10.26
CA VAL A 511 -23.47 -26.05 11.24
C VAL A 511 -24.22 -26.70 12.39
N ARG A 512 -23.82 -27.91 12.78
CA ARG A 512 -24.29 -28.55 14.03
C ARG A 512 -23.30 -28.33 15.15
N VAL A 513 -23.79 -28.04 16.34
CA VAL A 513 -22.97 -27.83 17.55
C VAL A 513 -23.59 -28.55 18.75
N GLY A 514 -22.75 -29.22 19.56
CA GLY A 514 -23.17 -29.86 20.82
C GLY A 514 -23.15 -28.92 22.04
N GLN A 515 -22.68 -27.68 21.87
CA GLN A 515 -22.62 -26.64 22.90
C GLN A 515 -23.54 -25.47 22.52
N PRO A 516 -24.00 -24.64 23.47
CA PRO A 516 -24.92 -23.52 23.21
C PRO A 516 -24.21 -22.29 22.62
N GLU A 517 -23.20 -22.51 21.77
CA GLU A 517 -22.41 -21.49 21.11
C GLU A 517 -21.87 -21.98 19.76
N VAL A 518 -21.61 -21.04 18.86
CA VAL A 518 -21.05 -21.32 17.53
C VAL A 518 -20.17 -20.15 17.07
N LEU A 519 -19.08 -20.48 16.38
CA LEU A 519 -18.30 -19.51 15.59
C LEU A 519 -18.58 -19.74 14.12
N LEU A 520 -19.39 -18.85 13.51
CA LEU A 520 -19.64 -18.83 12.08
C LEU A 520 -18.52 -18.04 11.40
N ASP A 521 -17.66 -18.72 10.65
CA ASP A 521 -16.51 -18.14 9.96
C ASP A 521 -16.71 -18.03 8.43
N GLY A 522 -15.69 -17.54 7.72
CA GLY A 522 -15.71 -17.39 6.25
C GLY A 522 -16.65 -16.31 5.69
N LEU A 523 -17.34 -15.55 6.55
CA LEU A 523 -18.41 -14.63 6.15
C LEU A 523 -17.88 -13.40 5.37
N ALA A 524 -18.68 -12.85 4.46
CA ALA A 524 -18.36 -11.66 3.68
C ALA A 524 -18.55 -10.36 4.51
N PRO A 525 -17.52 -9.48 4.65
CA PRO A 525 -17.55 -8.26 5.48
C PRO A 525 -18.67 -7.25 5.18
N GLY A 526 -19.16 -6.59 6.22
CA GLY A 526 -20.18 -5.53 6.12
C GLY A 526 -21.57 -5.99 5.67
N ARG A 527 -21.75 -7.29 5.39
CA ARG A 527 -23.00 -7.90 4.95
C ARG A 527 -23.84 -8.33 6.16
N ASP A 528 -25.15 -8.21 6.01
CA ASP A 528 -26.15 -8.66 6.98
C ASP A 528 -26.51 -10.14 6.73
N TYR A 529 -26.61 -10.90 7.81
CA TYR A 529 -26.97 -12.33 7.81
C TYR A 529 -28.17 -12.57 8.70
N ASP A 530 -29.09 -13.41 8.24
CA ASP A 530 -30.15 -13.99 9.04
C ASP A 530 -29.69 -15.37 9.51
N ILE A 531 -29.66 -15.56 10.83
CA ILE A 531 -29.11 -16.75 11.49
C ILE A 531 -30.22 -17.38 12.32
N TRP A 532 -30.48 -18.65 12.07
CA TRP A 532 -31.54 -19.42 12.69
C TRP A 532 -30.93 -20.55 13.51
N VAL A 533 -31.35 -20.69 14.77
CA VAL A 533 -30.91 -21.76 15.66
C VAL A 533 -32.11 -22.60 16.10
N GLN A 534 -32.05 -23.90 15.85
CA GLN A 534 -32.97 -24.89 16.39
C GLN A 534 -32.24 -25.73 17.44
N SER A 535 -32.96 -26.14 18.49
CA SER A 535 -32.50 -27.24 19.33
C SER A 535 -32.90 -28.56 18.70
N VAL A 536 -32.06 -29.58 18.84
CA VAL A 536 -32.18 -30.87 18.15
C VAL A 536 -31.99 -32.02 19.14
N ARG A 537 -32.80 -33.07 18.98
CA ARG A 537 -32.70 -34.31 19.75
C ARG A 537 -33.02 -35.53 18.89
N GLY A 538 -31.98 -36.25 18.45
CA GLY A 538 -32.11 -37.45 17.63
C GLY A 538 -32.61 -37.16 16.21
N ALA A 539 -33.92 -37.23 15.99
CA ALA A 539 -34.59 -36.86 14.74
C ALA A 539 -35.51 -35.63 14.88
N GLU A 540 -35.80 -35.21 16.11
CA GLU A 540 -36.73 -34.12 16.42
C GLU A 540 -36.01 -32.77 16.53
N SER A 541 -36.66 -31.70 16.08
CA SER A 541 -36.16 -30.32 16.13
C SER A 541 -37.19 -29.37 16.72
N SER A 542 -36.73 -28.32 17.42
CA SER A 542 -37.60 -27.21 17.86
C SER A 542 -38.01 -26.30 16.70
N GLU A 543 -38.92 -25.37 17.01
CA GLU A 543 -39.06 -24.13 16.24
C GLU A 543 -37.70 -23.41 16.12
N ALA A 544 -37.48 -22.70 15.02
CA ALA A 544 -36.23 -21.99 14.76
C ALA A 544 -36.25 -20.58 15.36
N GLN A 545 -35.35 -20.29 16.30
CA GLN A 545 -35.18 -18.94 16.84
C GLN A 545 -34.20 -18.16 15.96
N GLY A 546 -34.66 -17.04 15.39
CA GLY A 546 -33.87 -16.18 14.50
C GLY A 546 -33.18 -15.02 15.20
N ILE A 547 -32.01 -14.63 14.69
CA ILE A 547 -31.33 -13.36 14.96
C ILE A 547 -30.70 -12.81 13.68
N ARG A 548 -30.88 -11.51 13.42
CA ARG A 548 -30.20 -10.80 12.32
C ARG A 548 -28.91 -10.17 12.84
N ALA A 549 -27.79 -10.47 12.18
CA ALA A 549 -26.46 -10.01 12.59
C ALA A 549 -25.67 -9.43 11.40
N LYS A 550 -25.08 -8.25 11.58
CA LYS A 550 -24.21 -7.62 10.57
C LYS A 550 -22.74 -7.89 10.89
N THR A 551 -22.01 -8.46 9.94
CA THR A 551 -20.55 -8.55 10.04
C THR A 551 -19.93 -7.16 10.03
N SER A 552 -18.81 -6.97 10.74
CA SER A 552 -18.11 -5.68 10.71
C SER A 552 -17.68 -5.35 9.28
N ALA A 553 -17.74 -4.08 8.88
CA ALA A 553 -17.02 -3.66 7.68
C ALA A 553 -15.51 -3.86 7.89
N LEU A 554 -14.76 -4.10 6.81
CA LEU A 554 -13.29 -4.06 6.91
C LEU A 554 -12.84 -2.66 7.34
N GLY A 555 -11.80 -2.60 8.18
CA GLY A 555 -11.25 -1.32 8.64
C GLY A 555 -10.87 -0.41 7.46
N PRO A 556 -10.95 0.92 7.64
CA PRO A 556 -10.61 1.85 6.58
C PRO A 556 -9.10 1.79 6.29
N PRO A 557 -8.64 2.26 5.11
CA PRO A 557 -7.24 2.65 4.98
C PRO A 557 -6.91 3.71 6.04
N ARG A 558 -5.64 3.82 6.41
CA ARG A 558 -5.18 4.79 7.41
C ARG A 558 -4.72 6.08 6.71
N HIS A 559 -4.58 7.14 7.51
CA HIS A 559 -4.01 8.44 7.13
C HIS A 559 -4.51 9.02 5.79
N LEU A 560 -5.67 9.69 5.80
CA LEU A 560 -6.08 10.52 4.67
C LEU A 560 -5.21 11.78 4.62
N ASN A 561 -4.64 12.10 3.46
CA ASN A 561 -3.91 13.33 3.24
C ASN A 561 -4.38 14.03 1.96
N PHE A 562 -4.24 15.36 1.92
CA PHE A 562 -4.58 16.20 0.76
C PHE A 562 -3.35 16.94 0.27
N SER A 563 -3.08 16.85 -1.03
CA SER A 563 -1.99 17.53 -1.74
C SER A 563 -2.55 18.24 -2.96
N ASP A 564 -1.73 19.07 -3.61
CA ASP A 564 -2.03 19.64 -4.93
C ASP A 564 -3.37 20.40 -5.00
N VAL A 565 -3.79 20.99 -3.87
CA VAL A 565 -5.08 21.67 -3.73
C VAL A 565 -5.06 23.00 -4.51
N SER A 566 -5.80 23.06 -5.61
CA SER A 566 -6.03 24.26 -6.41
C SER A 566 -7.36 24.93 -6.00
N HIS A 567 -7.93 25.74 -6.89
CA HIS A 567 -9.27 26.31 -6.75
C HIS A 567 -10.36 25.37 -7.27
N ASP A 568 -10.02 24.56 -8.27
CA ASP A 568 -10.90 23.68 -9.06
C ASP A 568 -10.61 22.18 -8.88
N SER A 569 -9.55 21.81 -8.15
CA SER A 569 -9.14 20.42 -7.98
C SER A 569 -8.36 20.20 -6.66
N ALA A 570 -8.18 18.94 -6.30
CA ALA A 570 -7.24 18.53 -5.25
C ALA A 570 -6.84 17.06 -5.43
N ARG A 571 -5.61 16.71 -5.04
CA ARG A 571 -5.21 15.31 -4.88
C ARG A 571 -5.52 14.84 -3.46
N VAL A 572 -6.20 13.71 -3.35
CA VAL A 572 -6.43 12.99 -2.08
C VAL A 572 -5.65 11.68 -2.10
N SER A 573 -4.98 11.37 -1.00
CA SER A 573 -4.16 10.17 -0.83
C SER A 573 -4.46 9.46 0.49
N TRP A 574 -4.12 8.17 0.53
CA TRP A 574 -4.36 7.27 1.66
C TRP A 574 -3.26 6.22 1.76
N GLU A 575 -3.05 5.68 2.96
CA GLU A 575 -2.09 4.59 3.17
C GLU A 575 -2.54 3.30 2.44
N GLY A 576 -1.61 2.64 1.75
CA GLY A 576 -1.88 1.43 0.98
C GLY A 576 -2.25 0.24 1.87
N SER A 577 -3.28 -0.51 1.48
CA SER A 577 -3.65 -1.75 2.19
C SER A 577 -2.70 -2.89 1.79
N PRO A 578 -2.19 -3.69 2.75
CA PRO A 578 -1.42 -4.90 2.44
C PRO A 578 -2.29 -6.07 1.92
N ARG A 579 -3.57 -5.83 1.63
CA ARG A 579 -4.52 -6.81 1.08
C ARG A 579 -5.04 -6.33 -0.28
N PRO A 580 -5.23 -7.23 -1.27
CA PRO A 580 -5.75 -6.86 -2.58
C PRO A 580 -7.16 -6.27 -2.48
N ILE A 581 -7.26 -4.96 -2.75
CA ILE A 581 -8.51 -4.24 -2.98
C ILE A 581 -8.90 -4.44 -4.44
N ARG A 582 -10.21 -4.48 -4.76
CA ARG A 582 -10.71 -4.54 -6.15
C ARG A 582 -10.71 -3.16 -6.80
N LEU A 583 -11.23 -2.17 -6.08
CA LEU A 583 -11.41 -0.79 -6.51
C LEU A 583 -11.42 0.13 -5.28
N VAL A 584 -10.93 1.36 -5.38
CA VAL A 584 -11.15 2.39 -4.35
C VAL A 584 -12.15 3.41 -4.88
N ARG A 585 -13.26 3.59 -4.16
CA ARG A 585 -14.29 4.59 -4.44
C ARG A 585 -14.01 5.82 -3.60
N VAL A 586 -13.95 6.98 -4.25
CA VAL A 586 -13.75 8.28 -3.60
C VAL A 586 -14.92 9.18 -3.95
N SER A 587 -15.74 9.56 -2.96
CA SER A 587 -16.84 10.50 -3.15
C SER A 587 -16.61 11.80 -2.37
N TYR A 588 -17.19 12.89 -2.84
CA TYR A 588 -17.06 14.21 -2.22
C TYR A 588 -18.37 14.98 -2.29
N VAL A 589 -18.66 15.77 -1.25
CA VAL A 589 -19.83 16.66 -1.18
C VAL A 589 -19.45 17.98 -0.53
N SER A 590 -19.89 19.09 -1.11
CA SER A 590 -19.66 20.43 -0.56
C SER A 590 -20.44 20.64 0.73
N SER A 591 -19.94 21.50 1.62
CA SER A 591 -20.62 21.87 2.87
C SER A 591 -21.95 22.60 2.67
N LYS A 592 -22.24 23.04 1.43
CA LYS A 592 -23.51 23.65 1.01
C LYS A 592 -24.43 22.68 0.26
N GLY A 593 -24.06 21.39 0.15
CA GLY A 593 -24.85 20.34 -0.53
C GLY A 593 -24.82 20.39 -2.07
N GLY A 594 -24.96 21.59 -2.67
CA GLY A 594 -25.16 21.79 -4.10
C GLY A 594 -24.01 21.44 -5.05
N HIS A 595 -22.94 20.80 -4.58
CA HIS A 595 -21.87 20.27 -5.45
C HIS A 595 -21.32 18.96 -4.88
N SER A 596 -21.44 17.87 -5.62
CA SER A 596 -20.95 16.55 -5.21
C SER A 596 -20.49 15.73 -6.42
N GLY A 597 -19.69 14.70 -6.17
CA GLY A 597 -19.18 13.81 -7.22
C GLY A 597 -18.55 12.55 -6.66
N GLN A 598 -18.18 11.65 -7.56
CA GLN A 598 -17.51 10.39 -7.24
C GLN A 598 -16.49 10.04 -8.33
N THR A 599 -15.36 9.50 -7.91
CA THR A 599 -14.30 8.96 -8.75
C THR A 599 -13.99 7.55 -8.26
N GLU A 600 -13.70 6.63 -9.17
CA GLU A 600 -13.27 5.28 -8.83
C GLU A 600 -11.90 5.01 -9.45
N VAL A 601 -10.98 4.46 -8.65
CA VAL A 601 -9.60 4.19 -9.07
C VAL A 601 -9.24 2.72 -8.81
N PRO A 602 -8.28 2.14 -9.57
CA PRO A 602 -7.83 0.76 -9.38
C PRO A 602 -7.44 0.44 -7.93
N GLY A 603 -7.66 -0.81 -7.50
CA GLY A 603 -7.40 -1.22 -6.10
C GLY A 603 -5.95 -1.13 -5.62
N ASN A 604 -4.97 -0.96 -6.51
CA ASN A 604 -3.57 -0.69 -6.18
C ASN A 604 -3.24 0.82 -6.06
N ALA A 605 -4.18 1.72 -6.34
CA ALA A 605 -3.96 3.15 -6.24
C ALA A 605 -3.97 3.63 -4.77
N THR A 606 -3.01 4.48 -4.43
CA THR A 606 -2.87 5.16 -3.12
C THR A 606 -3.31 6.64 -3.17
N SER A 607 -3.76 7.12 -4.33
CA SER A 607 -4.32 8.46 -4.48
C SER A 607 -5.30 8.58 -5.65
N ALA A 608 -6.12 9.63 -5.62
CA ALA A 608 -6.98 10.07 -6.70
C ALA A 608 -6.92 11.60 -6.81
N THR A 609 -7.14 12.14 -8.01
CA THR A 609 -7.37 13.58 -8.22
C THR A 609 -8.87 13.84 -8.29
N LEU A 610 -9.36 14.79 -7.50
CA LEU A 610 -10.74 15.24 -7.49
C LEU A 610 -10.85 16.51 -8.32
N GLY A 611 -11.84 16.57 -9.22
CA GLY A 611 -12.09 17.74 -10.06
C GLY A 611 -13.17 17.45 -11.12
N PRO A 612 -13.84 18.48 -11.66
CA PRO A 612 -13.80 19.87 -11.19
C PRO A 612 -14.49 20.03 -9.82
N LEU A 613 -14.08 21.06 -9.08
CA LEU A 613 -14.61 21.49 -7.79
C LEU A 613 -14.94 22.99 -7.87
N SER A 614 -15.89 23.47 -7.07
CA SER A 614 -16.07 24.91 -6.83
C SER A 614 -14.95 25.48 -5.95
N SER A 615 -14.53 26.71 -6.20
CA SER A 615 -13.51 27.42 -5.44
C SER A 615 -13.99 27.91 -4.06
N SER A 616 -13.04 28.23 -3.18
CA SER A 616 -13.27 28.71 -1.81
C SER A 616 -14.24 27.85 -0.98
N THR A 617 -14.41 26.58 -1.35
CA THR A 617 -15.51 25.72 -0.91
C THR A 617 -14.97 24.54 -0.12
N THR A 618 -15.62 24.26 1.01
CA THR A 618 -15.25 23.15 1.89
C THR A 618 -15.95 21.87 1.44
N TYR A 619 -15.20 20.82 1.15
CA TYR A 619 -15.67 19.50 0.76
C TYR A 619 -15.43 18.49 1.89
N THR A 620 -16.43 17.64 2.10
CA THR A 620 -16.29 16.41 2.87
C THR A 620 -15.98 15.29 1.89
N VAL A 621 -14.74 14.79 1.92
CA VAL A 621 -14.24 13.72 1.06
C VAL A 621 -14.31 12.39 1.80
N ARG A 622 -14.69 11.33 1.09
CA ARG A 622 -14.98 10.00 1.61
C ARG A 622 -14.31 8.93 0.74
N VAL A 623 -13.40 8.17 1.32
CA VAL A 623 -12.68 7.08 0.65
C VAL A 623 -13.16 5.73 1.19
N THR A 624 -13.62 4.85 0.29
CA THR A 624 -14.14 3.51 0.59
C THR A 624 -13.43 2.48 -0.27
N CYS A 625 -12.74 1.53 0.35
CA CYS A 625 -12.09 0.43 -0.38
C CYS A 625 -13.11 -0.68 -0.64
N LEU A 626 -13.28 -1.06 -1.90
CA LEU A 626 -14.16 -2.15 -2.31
C LEU A 626 -13.32 -3.43 -2.45
N TYR A 627 -13.46 -4.34 -1.49
CA TYR A 627 -12.84 -5.67 -1.54
C TYR A 627 -13.76 -6.66 -2.26
N PRO A 628 -13.24 -7.80 -2.76
CA PRO A 628 -14.07 -8.82 -3.43
C PRO A 628 -15.29 -9.31 -2.63
N GLY A 629 -15.20 -9.28 -1.29
CA GLY A 629 -16.28 -9.69 -0.37
C GLY A 629 -17.00 -8.54 0.35
N GLY A 630 -16.86 -7.27 -0.08
CA GLY A 630 -17.59 -6.15 0.53
C GLY A 630 -16.79 -4.85 0.67
N SER A 631 -17.47 -3.79 1.08
CA SER A 631 -16.87 -2.46 1.31
C SER A 631 -16.14 -2.38 2.67
N SER A 632 -15.09 -1.57 2.73
CA SER A 632 -14.56 -1.06 3.99
C SER A 632 -15.54 -0.07 4.64
N SER A 633 -15.31 0.27 5.90
CA SER A 633 -15.80 1.54 6.43
C SER A 633 -15.11 2.72 5.73
N THR A 634 -15.75 3.88 5.76
CA THR A 634 -15.36 5.03 4.94
C THR A 634 -14.42 5.97 5.68
N LEU A 635 -13.18 6.09 5.21
CA LEU A 635 -12.24 7.10 5.68
C LEU A 635 -12.75 8.47 5.23
N THR A 636 -13.03 9.37 6.17
CA THR A 636 -13.62 10.69 5.89
C THR A 636 -12.64 11.79 6.29
N GLY A 637 -12.50 12.81 5.44
CA GLY A 637 -11.71 14.00 5.74
C GLY A 637 -12.32 15.27 5.16
N ARG A 638 -11.82 16.42 5.63
CA ARG A 638 -12.28 17.74 5.19
C ARG A 638 -11.18 18.45 4.41
N LEU A 639 -11.57 18.96 3.25
CA LEU A 639 -10.75 19.72 2.30
C LEU A 639 -11.40 21.08 2.09
N THR A 640 -10.63 22.14 1.86
CA THR A 640 -11.15 23.43 1.39
C THR A 640 -10.36 23.86 0.16
N THR A 641 -11.04 24.08 -0.96
CA THR A 641 -10.41 24.58 -2.19
C THR A 641 -9.93 26.01 -2.02
N ARG A 642 -8.89 26.40 -2.76
CA ARG A 642 -8.36 27.77 -2.74
C ARG A 642 -9.34 28.74 -3.40
N LYS A 643 -9.13 30.04 -3.17
CA LYS A 643 -9.71 31.11 -4.00
C LYS A 643 -9.17 31.00 -5.44
N VAL A 644 -9.97 31.40 -6.42
CA VAL A 644 -9.54 31.41 -7.83
C VAL A 644 -8.37 32.38 -8.04
N PRO A 645 -7.35 32.03 -8.83
CA PRO A 645 -6.17 32.86 -8.98
C PRO A 645 -6.40 34.05 -9.93
N SER A 646 -5.74 35.17 -9.62
CA SER A 646 -5.75 36.39 -10.44
C SER A 646 -4.75 36.31 -11.61
N PRO A 647 -5.01 36.99 -12.75
CA PRO A 647 -4.07 37.09 -13.87
C PRO A 647 -2.66 37.53 -13.44
N SER A 648 -1.65 37.15 -14.21
CA SER A 648 -0.26 37.51 -13.92
C SER A 648 0.48 38.00 -15.17
N GLN A 649 1.71 38.51 -15.00
CA GLN A 649 2.54 38.99 -16.11
C GLN A 649 1.83 40.04 -17.00
N LEU A 650 1.10 40.96 -16.36
CA LEU A 650 0.40 42.04 -17.08
C LEU A 650 1.45 42.90 -17.81
N SER A 651 1.27 43.04 -19.11
CA SER A 651 2.22 43.71 -20.01
C SER A 651 1.47 44.50 -21.07
N VAL A 652 2.11 45.57 -21.55
CA VAL A 652 1.50 46.56 -22.45
C VAL A 652 2.41 46.76 -23.66
N THR A 653 1.83 46.79 -24.86
CA THR A 653 2.53 47.02 -26.12
C THR A 653 1.77 48.05 -26.96
N GLU A 654 2.42 49.16 -27.30
CA GLU A 654 1.86 50.18 -28.18
C GLU A 654 1.68 49.64 -29.61
N LEU A 655 0.55 49.97 -30.25
CA LEU A 655 0.25 49.62 -31.64
C LEU A 655 0.24 50.89 -32.53
N PRO A 656 0.18 50.76 -33.87
CA PRO A 656 -0.02 51.91 -34.75
C PRO A 656 -1.44 52.48 -34.64
N GLY A 657 -1.56 53.81 -34.54
CA GLY A 657 -2.77 54.48 -34.09
C GLY A 657 -2.83 54.58 -32.56
N ASP A 658 -3.82 55.26 -31.99
CA ASP A 658 -3.96 55.40 -30.53
C ASP A 658 -4.62 54.15 -29.90
N GLU A 659 -4.05 52.99 -30.22
CA GLU A 659 -4.41 51.63 -29.77
C GLU A 659 -3.28 51.01 -28.95
N VAL A 660 -3.65 50.25 -27.92
CA VAL A 660 -2.72 49.67 -26.95
C VAL A 660 -3.07 48.22 -26.70
N ARG A 661 -2.14 47.29 -26.96
CA ARG A 661 -2.33 45.87 -26.70
C ARG A 661 -1.94 45.54 -25.25
N LEU A 662 -2.93 45.17 -24.46
CA LEU A 662 -2.75 44.56 -23.14
C LEU A 662 -2.56 43.05 -23.31
N ALA A 663 -1.61 42.45 -22.58
CA ALA A 663 -1.36 41.02 -22.57
C ALA A 663 -1.10 40.50 -21.15
N TRP A 664 -1.50 39.27 -20.86
CA TRP A 664 -1.41 38.66 -19.53
C TRP A 664 -1.29 37.13 -19.61
N ALA A 665 -0.59 36.55 -18.63
CA ALA A 665 -0.57 35.12 -18.40
C ALA A 665 -1.81 34.68 -17.60
N ALA A 666 -2.58 33.73 -18.16
CA ALA A 666 -3.66 33.07 -17.46
C ALA A 666 -3.11 32.29 -16.26
N ALA A 667 -3.60 32.58 -15.05
CA ALA A 667 -3.05 32.00 -13.81
C ALA A 667 -3.54 30.58 -13.49
N ALA A 668 -4.44 30.04 -14.33
CA ALA A 668 -4.77 28.64 -14.42
C ALA A 668 -4.95 28.27 -15.90
N ALA A 669 -4.45 27.11 -16.33
CA ALA A 669 -4.53 26.65 -17.73
C ALA A 669 -5.96 26.31 -18.18
N SER A 670 -6.90 26.19 -17.24
CA SER A 670 -8.32 25.95 -17.46
C SER A 670 -9.15 26.58 -16.33
N GLY A 671 -10.36 27.05 -16.64
CA GLY A 671 -11.34 27.47 -15.62
C GLY A 671 -11.96 28.86 -15.84
N VAL A 672 -11.21 29.78 -16.44
CA VAL A 672 -11.71 31.14 -16.77
C VAL A 672 -12.77 31.07 -17.88
N LEU A 673 -13.87 31.79 -17.66
CA LEU A 673 -14.96 32.00 -18.62
C LEU A 673 -14.74 33.28 -19.43
N LEU A 674 -14.44 34.39 -18.74
CA LEU A 674 -14.11 35.69 -19.34
C LEU A 674 -13.18 36.51 -18.44
N TYR A 675 -12.47 37.46 -19.05
CA TYR A 675 -11.78 38.56 -18.38
C TYR A 675 -12.57 39.84 -18.58
N GLN A 676 -12.89 40.53 -17.49
CA GLN A 676 -13.42 41.90 -17.51
C GLN A 676 -12.24 42.84 -17.35
N ILE A 677 -12.04 43.75 -18.31
CA ILE A 677 -10.93 44.71 -18.33
C ILE A 677 -11.51 46.11 -18.27
N THR A 678 -11.10 46.90 -17.29
CA THR A 678 -11.46 48.32 -17.19
C THR A 678 -10.23 49.20 -17.33
N TRP A 679 -10.40 50.39 -17.91
CA TRP A 679 -9.37 51.43 -17.89
C TRP A 679 -9.97 52.79 -17.57
N THR A 680 -9.40 53.45 -16.55
CA THR A 680 -9.84 54.74 -16.00
C THR A 680 -8.71 55.75 -16.11
N PRO A 681 -8.89 56.90 -16.78
CA PRO A 681 -7.96 58.02 -16.67
C PRO A 681 -7.89 58.50 -15.22
N LEU A 682 -6.71 58.86 -14.72
CA LEU A 682 -6.59 59.47 -13.39
C LEU A 682 -7.01 60.94 -13.42
N GLY A 683 -8.29 61.17 -13.12
CA GLY A 683 -8.96 62.47 -13.08
C GLY A 683 -10.48 62.27 -13.14
N ASP A 684 -11.23 63.29 -13.58
CA ASP A 684 -12.69 63.18 -13.86
C ASP A 684 -12.99 62.39 -15.16
N GLY A 685 -12.28 61.28 -15.37
CA GLY A 685 -12.35 60.44 -16.56
C GLY A 685 -13.36 59.32 -16.42
N LYS A 686 -14.24 59.14 -17.42
CA LYS A 686 -15.17 58.01 -17.46
C LYS A 686 -14.41 56.68 -17.60
N ALA A 687 -14.76 55.71 -16.77
CA ALA A 687 -14.29 54.33 -16.89
C ALA A 687 -14.72 53.73 -18.24
N HIS A 688 -13.77 53.12 -18.94
CA HIS A 688 -14.02 52.30 -20.12
C HIS A 688 -13.91 50.82 -19.73
N GLU A 689 -14.68 49.95 -20.38
CA GLU A 689 -14.75 48.52 -20.07
C GLU A 689 -14.85 47.67 -21.34
N VAL A 690 -14.20 46.50 -21.32
CA VAL A 690 -14.39 45.44 -22.31
C VAL A 690 -14.39 44.07 -21.64
N SER A 691 -15.29 43.17 -22.09
CA SER A 691 -15.29 41.76 -21.70
C SER A 691 -14.64 40.92 -22.80
N VAL A 692 -13.73 40.02 -22.42
CA VAL A 692 -12.85 39.26 -23.31
C VAL A 692 -12.99 37.76 -23.00
N PRO A 693 -13.18 36.87 -24.01
CA PRO A 693 -13.24 35.42 -23.79
C PRO A 693 -12.05 34.86 -23.00
N GLY A 694 -12.32 33.99 -22.02
CA GLY A 694 -11.33 33.47 -21.07
C GLY A 694 -10.21 32.62 -21.66
N ASN A 695 -10.29 32.27 -22.94
CA ASN A 695 -9.24 31.60 -23.70
C ASN A 695 -8.24 32.55 -24.38
N LEU A 696 -8.39 33.87 -24.21
CA LEU A 696 -7.49 34.89 -24.76
C LEU A 696 -6.62 35.50 -23.64
N GLY A 697 -5.31 35.50 -23.84
CA GLY A 697 -4.32 36.16 -22.97
C GLY A 697 -3.94 37.58 -23.42
N ALA A 698 -4.74 38.21 -24.28
CA ALA A 698 -4.50 39.57 -24.76
C ALA A 698 -5.78 40.24 -25.27
N ALA A 699 -5.81 41.57 -25.22
CA ALA A 699 -6.85 42.42 -25.80
C ALA A 699 -6.26 43.74 -26.32
N VAL A 700 -6.98 44.42 -27.22
CA VAL A 700 -6.61 45.76 -27.70
C VAL A 700 -7.55 46.78 -27.07
N LEU A 701 -6.96 47.68 -26.29
CA LEU A 701 -7.60 48.86 -25.73
C LEU A 701 -7.52 50.00 -26.75
N ARG A 702 -8.57 50.81 -26.86
CA ARG A 702 -8.71 51.84 -27.89
C ARG A 702 -8.98 53.22 -27.27
N GLY A 703 -8.46 54.27 -27.89
CA GLY A 703 -8.73 55.65 -27.48
C GLY A 703 -8.02 56.07 -26.19
N LEU A 704 -6.78 55.59 -25.99
CA LEU A 704 -5.95 56.08 -24.88
C LEU A 704 -5.30 57.41 -25.28
N GLY A 705 -5.55 58.46 -24.50
CA GLY A 705 -4.97 59.78 -24.69
C GLY A 705 -3.46 59.79 -24.42
N ARG A 706 -2.70 60.39 -25.32
CA ARG A 706 -1.24 60.55 -25.20
C ARG A 706 -0.91 61.34 -23.93
N LEU A 707 0.14 60.95 -23.22
CA LEU A 707 0.60 61.55 -21.95
C LEU A 707 -0.39 61.46 -20.76
N SER A 708 -1.59 60.90 -20.93
CA SER A 708 -2.55 60.69 -19.83
C SER A 708 -2.21 59.41 -19.05
N GLU A 709 -2.24 59.47 -17.73
CA GLU A 709 -2.12 58.28 -16.88
C GLU A 709 -3.47 57.55 -16.76
N TYR A 710 -3.46 56.24 -17.01
CA TYR A 710 -4.60 55.34 -16.87
C TYR A 710 -4.30 54.29 -15.80
N ASP A 711 -5.25 54.01 -14.91
CA ASP A 711 -5.27 52.74 -14.16
C ASP A 711 -6.05 51.71 -14.98
N ILE A 712 -5.38 50.60 -15.32
CA ILE A 712 -5.91 49.50 -16.13
C ILE A 712 -6.08 48.30 -15.21
N THR A 713 -7.32 47.85 -14.98
CA THR A 713 -7.61 46.72 -14.08
C THR A 713 -8.13 45.52 -14.86
N VAL A 714 -7.66 44.31 -14.51
CA VAL A 714 -8.14 43.04 -15.09
C VAL A 714 -8.70 42.13 -14.01
N LEU A 715 -9.93 41.66 -14.22
CA LEU A 715 -10.68 40.78 -13.32
C LEU A 715 -11.08 39.49 -14.05
N ALA A 716 -10.75 38.33 -13.48
CA ALA A 716 -11.06 37.03 -14.09
C ALA A 716 -12.33 36.42 -13.48
N TYR A 717 -13.26 35.97 -14.33
CA TYR A 717 -14.47 35.25 -13.95
C TYR A 717 -14.32 33.77 -14.29
N TYR A 718 -14.62 32.89 -13.35
CA TYR A 718 -14.47 31.44 -13.49
C TYR A 718 -15.82 30.74 -13.68
N ARG A 719 -15.79 29.53 -14.24
CA ARG A 719 -16.99 28.73 -14.56
C ARG A 719 -17.85 28.34 -13.35
N ASP A 720 -17.31 28.42 -12.14
CA ASP A 720 -18.04 28.22 -10.88
C ASP A 720 -18.75 29.50 -10.38
N GLY A 721 -18.67 30.60 -11.14
CA GLY A 721 -19.21 31.91 -10.79
C GLY A 721 -18.28 32.76 -9.90
N ALA A 722 -17.11 32.23 -9.50
CA ALA A 722 -16.17 32.97 -8.68
C ALA A 722 -15.39 34.02 -9.48
N ARG A 723 -14.93 35.05 -8.77
CA ARG A 723 -14.14 36.17 -9.31
C ARG A 723 -12.77 36.18 -8.65
N SER A 724 -11.73 36.48 -9.42
CA SER A 724 -10.40 36.72 -8.87
C SER A 724 -10.34 38.02 -8.06
N ASP A 725 -9.21 38.31 -7.42
CA ASP A 725 -8.90 39.70 -7.07
C ASP A 725 -8.52 40.46 -8.37
N PRO A 726 -8.86 41.75 -8.49
CA PRO A 726 -8.48 42.56 -9.65
C PRO A 726 -6.97 42.83 -9.67
N VAL A 727 -6.40 42.93 -10.86
CA VAL A 727 -4.98 43.23 -11.08
C VAL A 727 -4.86 44.55 -11.82
N SER A 728 -4.39 45.58 -11.11
CA SER A 728 -4.22 46.95 -11.61
C SER A 728 -2.81 47.23 -12.13
N LEU A 729 -2.71 48.04 -13.18
CA LEU A 729 -1.47 48.61 -13.71
C LEU A 729 -1.71 50.06 -14.12
N ARG A 730 -0.89 50.97 -13.58
CA ARG A 730 -0.77 52.35 -14.06
C ARG A 730 0.03 52.39 -15.36
N TYR A 731 -0.51 53.05 -16.38
CA TYR A 731 0.09 53.15 -17.70
C TYR A 731 -0.09 54.54 -18.30
N THR A 732 0.97 55.08 -18.92
CA THR A 732 0.97 56.37 -19.63
C THR A 732 1.54 56.15 -21.03
N PRO A 733 0.76 56.38 -22.11
CA PRO A 733 1.27 56.22 -23.48
C PRO A 733 2.38 57.24 -23.79
N LEU A 734 3.47 56.76 -24.43
CA LEU A 734 4.59 57.56 -24.94
C LEU A 734 5.29 58.49 -23.92
N SER A 735 5.86 57.94 -22.84
CA SER A 735 6.84 58.65 -21.99
C SER A 735 8.28 58.25 -22.34
N GLN A 736 9.10 59.21 -22.78
CA GLN A 736 10.53 59.04 -23.09
C GLN A 736 11.38 58.90 -21.82
N SER A 737 11.15 57.83 -21.05
CA SER A 737 11.76 57.64 -19.74
C SER A 737 13.31 57.60 -19.81
N PRO A 738 14.00 58.37 -18.96
CA PRO A 738 15.47 58.41 -18.95
C PRO A 738 16.09 57.22 -18.21
N PRO A 739 17.38 56.90 -18.42
CA PRO A 739 18.11 55.94 -17.60
C PRO A 739 18.08 56.33 -16.12
N SER A 740 18.06 55.36 -15.21
CA SER A 740 18.04 55.60 -13.76
C SER A 740 19.29 55.05 -13.05
N ASN A 741 19.49 55.39 -11.77
CA ASN A 741 20.60 54.93 -10.93
C ASN A 741 22.00 55.09 -11.55
N LEU A 742 22.26 56.23 -12.21
CA LEU A 742 23.56 56.53 -12.82
C LEU A 742 24.65 56.64 -11.74
N ALA A 743 25.60 55.71 -11.75
CA ALA A 743 26.72 55.63 -10.82
C ALA A 743 28.05 55.72 -11.56
N LEU A 744 29.07 56.28 -10.88
CA LEU A 744 30.45 56.32 -11.34
C LEU A 744 31.41 55.79 -10.27
N ALA A 745 32.38 54.98 -10.68
CA ALA A 745 33.45 54.47 -9.83
C ALA A 745 34.83 54.73 -10.46
N SER A 746 35.83 55.04 -9.63
CA SER A 746 37.23 55.06 -10.05
C SER A 746 37.72 53.63 -10.31
N GLU A 747 38.13 53.35 -11.55
CA GLU A 747 38.67 52.04 -11.92
C GLU A 747 40.21 52.06 -11.92
N SER A 748 40.81 53.22 -12.20
CA SER A 748 42.25 53.48 -12.05
C SER A 748 42.51 54.98 -11.78
N PRO A 749 43.77 55.44 -11.69
CA PRO A 749 44.08 56.86 -11.76
C PRO A 749 43.65 57.52 -13.08
N THR A 750 43.52 56.79 -14.19
CA THR A 750 43.21 57.35 -15.52
C THR A 750 41.89 56.88 -16.14
N SER A 751 41.03 56.20 -15.36
CA SER A 751 39.74 55.68 -15.87
C SER A 751 38.58 55.71 -14.86
N LEU A 752 37.37 55.89 -15.39
CA LEU A 752 36.10 55.88 -14.66
C LEU A 752 35.14 54.85 -15.25
N ARG A 753 34.62 53.95 -14.42
CA ARG A 753 33.51 53.07 -14.78
C ARG A 753 32.18 53.80 -14.58
N VAL A 754 31.30 53.73 -15.57
CA VAL A 754 29.96 54.35 -15.58
C VAL A 754 28.90 53.25 -15.73
N SER A 755 27.85 53.27 -14.92
CA SER A 755 26.77 52.26 -14.97
C SER A 755 25.40 52.85 -14.64
N TRP A 756 24.35 52.32 -15.25
CA TRP A 756 22.95 52.78 -15.09
C TRP A 756 21.96 51.61 -15.15
N THR A 757 20.76 51.83 -14.63
CA THR A 757 19.60 50.96 -14.84
C THR A 757 18.91 51.34 -16.15
N PRO A 758 18.74 50.40 -17.10
CA PRO A 758 17.94 50.61 -18.32
C PRO A 758 16.48 51.03 -18.03
N PRO A 759 15.91 51.96 -18.80
CA PRO A 759 14.48 52.29 -18.72
C PRO A 759 13.59 51.19 -19.32
N SER A 760 12.29 51.24 -19.03
CA SER A 760 11.30 50.27 -19.50
C SER A 760 10.86 50.53 -20.95
N GLY A 761 11.69 50.16 -21.91
CA GLY A 761 11.36 50.22 -23.34
C GLY A 761 12.51 49.78 -24.26
N PRO A 762 12.25 49.58 -25.57
CA PRO A 762 13.28 49.21 -26.53
C PRO A 762 14.18 50.41 -26.89
N VAL A 763 15.21 50.64 -26.07
CA VAL A 763 16.28 51.61 -26.33
C VAL A 763 17.14 51.13 -27.51
N LEU A 764 17.41 52.00 -28.48
CA LEU A 764 18.27 51.71 -29.63
C LEU A 764 19.75 51.78 -29.21
N HIS A 765 20.12 52.89 -28.58
CA HIS A 765 21.43 53.11 -27.96
C HIS A 765 21.33 54.17 -26.86
N TYR A 766 22.30 54.18 -25.96
CA TYR A 766 22.54 55.28 -25.05
C TYR A 766 23.58 56.23 -25.64
N ARG A 767 23.40 57.51 -25.42
CA ARG A 767 24.37 58.55 -25.76
C ARG A 767 24.96 59.07 -24.46
N LEU A 768 26.28 59.06 -24.36
CA LEU A 768 27.01 59.57 -23.20
C LEU A 768 27.86 60.76 -23.60
N THR A 769 27.85 61.82 -22.81
CA THR A 769 28.81 62.92 -22.90
C THR A 769 29.58 63.06 -21.58
N TYR A 770 30.86 63.40 -21.66
CA TYR A 770 31.70 63.57 -20.48
C TYR A 770 32.70 64.72 -20.63
N ALA A 771 32.88 65.46 -19.54
CA ALA A 771 33.69 66.67 -19.49
C ALA A 771 34.31 66.86 -18.10
N LEU A 772 35.31 67.73 -17.99
CA LEU A 772 35.88 68.14 -16.70
C LEU A 772 34.81 68.87 -15.87
N ALA A 773 34.65 68.50 -14.59
CA ALA A 773 33.57 69.02 -13.75
C ALA A 773 33.70 70.52 -13.43
N SER A 774 34.86 71.12 -13.73
CA SER A 774 35.14 72.56 -13.70
C SER A 774 34.57 73.34 -14.90
N GLY A 775 34.11 72.66 -15.96
CA GLY A 775 33.69 73.28 -17.22
C GLY A 775 34.85 73.74 -18.12
N LEU A 776 36.10 73.62 -17.66
CA LEU A 776 37.30 74.00 -18.41
C LEU A 776 37.85 72.80 -19.19
N GLY A 777 37.26 72.50 -20.35
CA GLY A 777 37.76 71.48 -21.28
C GLY A 777 36.72 71.07 -22.34
N PRO A 778 37.14 70.40 -23.43
CA PRO A 778 36.22 69.90 -24.45
C PRO A 778 35.36 68.75 -23.91
N GLU A 779 34.07 68.75 -24.27
CA GLU A 779 33.21 67.58 -24.04
C GLU A 779 33.55 66.47 -25.03
N LYS A 780 33.72 65.24 -24.53
CA LYS A 780 33.83 64.03 -25.35
C LYS A 780 32.49 63.29 -25.33
N SER A 781 32.13 62.59 -26.41
CA SER A 781 30.88 61.80 -26.47
C SER A 781 31.07 60.42 -27.07
N ILE A 782 30.31 59.43 -26.59
CA ILE A 782 30.31 58.04 -27.08
C ILE A 782 28.87 57.49 -27.18
N SER A 783 28.68 56.54 -28.10
CA SER A 783 27.44 55.78 -28.25
C SER A 783 27.60 54.36 -27.71
N VAL A 784 26.65 53.90 -26.90
CA VAL A 784 26.66 52.58 -26.27
C VAL A 784 25.41 51.79 -26.70
N PRO A 785 25.53 50.58 -27.28
CA PRO A 785 24.37 49.81 -27.75
C PRO A 785 23.30 49.58 -26.67
N GLY A 786 22.02 49.65 -27.06
CA GLY A 786 20.85 49.54 -26.17
C GLY A 786 20.82 48.39 -25.15
N PRO A 787 21.34 47.17 -25.41
CA PRO A 787 21.37 46.10 -24.40
C PRO A 787 22.49 46.24 -23.35
N ARG A 788 23.34 47.27 -23.39
CA ARG A 788 24.41 47.49 -22.39
C ARG A 788 23.99 48.50 -21.31
N SER A 789 24.36 48.21 -20.07
CA SER A 789 24.06 49.01 -18.86
C SER A 789 25.27 49.71 -18.25
N HIS A 790 26.46 49.57 -18.85
CA HIS A 790 27.71 50.13 -18.33
C HIS A 790 28.77 50.31 -19.43
N VAL A 791 29.76 51.16 -19.15
CA VAL A 791 30.97 51.39 -19.96
C VAL A 791 32.09 51.96 -19.08
N THR A 792 33.36 51.67 -19.40
CA THR A 792 34.51 52.34 -18.77
C THR A 792 35.07 53.40 -19.72
N LEU A 793 35.35 54.59 -19.17
CA LEU A 793 35.94 55.73 -19.86
C LEU A 793 37.46 55.73 -19.60
N PRO A 794 38.31 55.54 -20.63
CA PRO A 794 39.77 55.66 -20.53
C PRO A 794 40.24 57.11 -20.70
N ASP A 795 41.56 57.31 -20.68
CA ASP A 795 42.26 58.56 -21.04
C ASP A 795 41.78 59.79 -20.26
N LEU A 796 41.59 59.60 -18.95
CA LEU A 796 41.23 60.64 -18.00
C LEU A 796 42.44 61.08 -17.16
N LEU A 797 42.43 62.31 -16.68
CA LEU A 797 43.47 62.86 -15.82
C LEU A 797 43.40 62.27 -14.41
N ALA A 798 44.55 62.09 -13.76
CA ALA A 798 44.64 61.59 -12.39
C ALA A 798 44.04 62.55 -11.35
N ALA A 799 43.51 61.99 -10.27
CA ALA A 799 42.89 62.70 -9.15
C ALA A 799 41.83 63.76 -9.55
N THR A 800 41.21 63.64 -10.71
CA THR A 800 40.42 64.71 -11.37
C THR A 800 38.92 64.39 -11.39
N LYS A 801 38.09 65.42 -11.21
CA LYS A 801 36.62 65.27 -11.16
C LYS A 801 36.01 65.49 -12.55
N TYR A 802 35.18 64.56 -12.98
CA TYR A 802 34.48 64.58 -14.26
C TYR A 802 32.96 64.63 -14.05
N ARG A 803 32.25 65.29 -14.98
CA ARG A 803 30.80 65.20 -15.13
C ARG A 803 30.51 64.27 -16.30
N VAL A 804 29.52 63.39 -16.14
CA VAL A 804 29.04 62.48 -17.20
C VAL A 804 27.53 62.59 -17.28
N LEU A 805 27.00 62.73 -18.48
CA LEU A 805 25.57 62.73 -18.80
C LEU A 805 25.24 61.49 -19.65
N VAL A 806 24.06 60.90 -19.42
CA VAL A 806 23.57 59.71 -20.14
C VAL A 806 22.10 59.89 -20.53
N SER A 807 21.79 59.77 -21.82
CA SER A 807 20.43 59.74 -22.37
C SER A 807 20.14 58.41 -23.08
N ALA A 808 18.86 58.04 -23.17
CA ALA A 808 18.38 56.88 -23.92
C ALA A 808 17.77 57.33 -25.26
N VAL A 809 18.21 56.75 -26.37
CA VAL A 809 17.69 57.05 -27.70
C VAL A 809 16.68 55.99 -28.13
N TYR A 810 15.45 56.41 -28.34
CA TYR A 810 14.33 55.61 -28.83
C TYR A 810 14.01 55.94 -30.29
N ARG A 811 13.18 55.12 -30.96
CA ARG A 811 12.64 55.45 -32.28
C ARG A 811 11.84 56.77 -32.30
N ALA A 812 11.27 57.17 -31.16
CA ALA A 812 10.48 58.38 -30.99
C ALA A 812 11.29 59.62 -30.52
N GLY A 813 12.61 59.51 -30.30
CA GLY A 813 13.46 60.62 -29.84
C GLY A 813 14.49 60.24 -28.77
N GLU A 814 15.33 61.20 -28.40
CA GLU A 814 16.30 61.12 -27.31
C GLU A 814 15.64 61.55 -25.98
N SER A 815 15.81 60.79 -24.90
CA SER A 815 15.31 61.14 -23.57
C SER A 815 16.03 62.35 -22.98
N MET A 816 15.46 62.94 -21.94
CA MET A 816 16.24 63.79 -21.03
C MET A 816 17.50 63.04 -20.54
N ALA A 817 18.62 63.75 -20.42
CA ALA A 817 19.89 63.17 -19.99
C ALA A 817 20.03 63.25 -18.46
N VAL A 818 20.46 62.16 -17.83
CA VAL A 818 20.78 62.12 -16.40
C VAL A 818 22.26 62.39 -16.20
N SER A 819 22.59 63.31 -15.29
CA SER A 819 23.96 63.76 -15.00
C SER A 819 24.43 63.25 -13.64
N ALA A 820 25.67 62.77 -13.58
CA ALA A 820 26.37 62.45 -12.34
C ALA A 820 27.85 62.88 -12.42
N THR A 821 28.57 62.87 -11.30
CA THR A 821 29.99 63.25 -11.26
C THR A 821 30.85 62.22 -10.54
N GLY A 822 31.90 61.73 -11.20
CA GLY A 822 32.92 60.85 -10.62
C GLY A 822 34.25 61.57 -10.41
N ARG A 823 35.18 60.94 -9.69
CA ARG A 823 36.57 61.39 -9.55
C ARG A 823 37.50 60.19 -9.79
N THR A 824 38.54 60.36 -10.61
CA THR A 824 39.58 59.34 -10.79
C THR A 824 40.44 59.18 -9.53
N ALA A 825 41.12 58.04 -9.40
CA ALA A 825 41.99 57.78 -8.25
C ALA A 825 43.24 58.68 -8.24
N ALA A 826 43.92 58.73 -7.09
CA ALA A 826 45.19 59.42 -6.91
C ALA A 826 46.27 58.42 -6.46
N CYS A 827 47.52 58.62 -6.89
CA CYS A 827 48.64 57.89 -6.30
C CYS A 827 48.85 58.29 -4.82
N PRO A 828 49.36 57.37 -3.97
CA PRO A 828 49.80 57.71 -2.62
C PRO A 828 50.99 58.70 -2.66
N ALA A 829 51.26 59.40 -1.55
CA ALA A 829 52.42 60.28 -1.41
C ALA A 829 53.59 59.53 -0.77
N LEU A 830 54.82 59.73 -1.29
CA LEU A 830 56.00 58.98 -0.86
C LEU A 830 56.36 59.18 0.62
N ARG A 831 56.15 60.37 1.16
CA ARG A 831 56.35 60.72 2.58
C ARG A 831 55.26 61.70 3.03
N PRO A 832 54.91 61.75 4.34
CA PRO A 832 53.82 62.61 4.85
C PRO A 832 53.93 64.10 4.52
N ASN A 833 55.15 64.60 4.27
CA ASN A 833 55.44 66.00 3.95
C ASN A 833 56.01 66.21 2.52
N SER A 834 55.92 65.22 1.62
CA SER A 834 56.41 65.35 0.23
C SER A 834 55.27 65.41 -0.77
N SER A 835 55.34 66.35 -1.72
CA SER A 835 54.40 66.48 -2.83
C SER A 835 54.52 65.39 -3.91
N LEU A 836 55.57 64.55 -3.86
CA LEU A 836 55.86 63.55 -4.89
C LEU A 836 54.97 62.29 -4.74
N PRO A 837 54.20 61.92 -5.79
CA PRO A 837 53.36 60.74 -5.77
C PRO A 837 54.17 59.46 -6.04
N GLY A 838 53.97 58.42 -5.22
CA GLY A 838 54.65 57.15 -5.35
C GLY A 838 54.56 56.25 -4.12
N PHE A 839 55.19 55.07 -4.24
CA PHE A 839 55.19 53.99 -3.26
C PHE A 839 56.57 53.89 -2.57
N ASP A 840 56.63 54.10 -1.25
CA ASP A 840 57.82 53.82 -0.45
C ASP A 840 57.89 52.31 -0.15
N LEU A 841 58.80 51.62 -0.84
CA LEU A 841 58.99 50.18 -0.68
C LEU A 841 59.86 49.83 0.53
N MET A 842 60.70 50.75 1.03
CA MET A 842 61.45 50.55 2.26
C MET A 842 60.47 50.41 3.43
N ALA A 843 59.51 51.32 3.54
CA ALA A 843 58.41 51.24 4.48
C ALA A 843 57.58 49.96 4.29
N ALA A 844 57.19 49.63 3.05
CA ALA A 844 56.39 48.44 2.77
C ALA A 844 57.08 47.13 3.22
N PHE A 845 58.40 47.00 3.08
CA PHE A 845 59.16 45.83 3.55
C PHE A 845 59.56 45.87 5.03
N GLY A 846 59.24 46.94 5.78
CA GLY A 846 59.63 47.10 7.19
C GLY A 846 61.10 47.53 7.37
N LEU A 847 61.76 48.02 6.31
CA LEU A 847 63.11 48.57 6.32
C LEU A 847 63.09 50.01 6.87
N VAL A 848 62.63 50.13 8.12
CA VAL A 848 62.53 51.37 8.88
C VAL A 848 63.04 51.16 10.31
N GLU A 849 63.54 52.22 10.93
CA GLU A 849 64.25 52.19 12.22
C GLU A 849 63.45 51.57 13.39
N LYS A 850 62.12 51.51 13.30
CA LYS A 850 61.25 50.91 14.32
C LYS A 850 60.89 49.43 14.09
N GLU A 851 61.11 48.91 12.89
CA GLU A 851 60.57 47.60 12.47
C GLU A 851 61.65 46.60 12.00
N TYR A 852 62.81 47.09 11.53
CA TYR A 852 63.86 46.25 10.94
C TYR A 852 64.33 45.10 11.86
N SER A 853 64.29 45.30 13.18
CA SER A 853 64.70 44.29 14.18
C SER A 853 63.78 43.07 14.25
N ALA A 854 62.58 43.14 13.65
CA ALA A 854 61.70 41.97 13.47
C ALA A 854 62.05 41.15 12.21
N LEU A 855 62.85 41.69 11.30
CA LEU A 855 63.23 41.05 10.04
C LEU A 855 64.47 40.16 10.25
N ARG A 856 64.38 38.89 9.83
CA ARG A 856 65.53 37.98 9.89
C ARG A 856 66.50 38.30 8.76
N GLY A 857 67.80 38.23 9.04
CA GLY A 857 68.85 38.47 8.03
C GLY A 857 68.96 39.93 7.57
N VAL A 858 68.45 40.89 8.34
CA VAL A 858 68.63 42.33 8.09
C VAL A 858 69.34 42.97 9.28
N SER A 859 70.35 43.80 9.02
CA SER A 859 70.85 44.78 10.00
C SER A 859 70.64 46.21 9.50
N MET A 860 70.74 47.18 10.41
CA MET A 860 70.71 48.60 10.08
C MET A 860 71.98 49.28 10.62
N GLU A 861 72.60 50.08 9.76
CA GLU A 861 73.83 50.83 9.99
C GLU A 861 73.55 52.32 9.72
N PRO A 862 74.08 53.27 10.51
CA PRO A 862 74.00 54.69 10.15
C PRO A 862 74.77 54.95 8.85
N SER A 863 74.24 55.77 7.94
CA SER A 863 75.00 56.20 6.77
C SER A 863 76.23 57.01 7.19
N ALA A 864 77.38 56.75 6.56
CA ALA A 864 78.55 57.61 6.68
C ALA A 864 78.34 59.01 6.05
N PHE A 865 77.29 59.16 5.22
CA PHE A 865 76.95 60.40 4.53
C PHE A 865 75.46 60.71 4.69
N GLY A 866 75.14 61.72 5.51
CA GLY A 866 73.77 62.21 5.71
C GLY A 866 72.91 61.39 6.68
N PRO A 867 71.65 61.82 6.92
CA PRO A 867 70.76 61.24 7.94
C PRO A 867 70.08 59.92 7.52
N ALA A 868 70.39 59.40 6.33
CA ALA A 868 69.82 58.14 5.85
C ALA A 868 70.28 56.94 6.70
N LYS A 869 69.43 55.92 6.79
CA LYS A 869 69.76 54.63 7.41
C LYS A 869 70.11 53.64 6.31
N THR A 870 71.18 52.88 6.50
CA THR A 870 71.63 51.83 5.57
C THR A 870 71.12 50.51 6.08
N PHE A 871 70.39 49.75 5.27
CA PHE A 871 69.93 48.42 5.61
C PHE A 871 70.77 47.39 4.88
N THR A 872 71.50 46.57 5.63
CA THR A 872 72.28 45.46 5.08
C THR A 872 71.38 44.23 5.06
N LEU A 873 70.98 43.80 3.87
CA LEU A 873 70.36 42.51 3.66
C LEU A 873 71.46 41.47 3.54
N PHE A 874 71.37 40.41 4.33
CA PHE A 874 72.24 39.25 4.23
C PHE A 874 71.61 38.14 3.38
N LYS A 875 72.43 37.14 3.09
CA LYS A 875 71.99 35.81 2.65
C LYS A 875 70.90 35.28 3.59
N GLU A 876 69.92 34.57 3.04
CA GLU A 876 68.72 34.03 3.74
C GLU A 876 67.71 35.06 4.34
N ALA A 877 67.83 36.38 4.09
CA ALA A 877 66.91 37.39 4.63
C ALA A 877 65.45 37.32 4.12
N GLN A 878 65.26 37.05 2.83
CA GLN A 878 63.96 36.73 2.19
C GLN A 878 62.77 37.66 2.48
N LEU A 879 62.87 38.97 2.19
CA LEU A 879 61.74 39.89 2.38
C LEU A 879 60.66 39.68 1.31
N THR A 880 59.46 39.27 1.74
CA THR A 880 58.30 38.98 0.87
C THR A 880 57.00 39.54 1.49
N ARG A 881 56.17 40.18 0.66
CA ARG A 881 54.82 40.68 0.99
C ARG A 881 53.81 40.18 -0.05
N ARG A 882 52.50 40.30 0.19
CA ARG A 882 51.51 40.14 -0.88
C ARG A 882 51.41 41.41 -1.73
N ALA A 883 50.99 41.29 -2.98
CA ALA A 883 50.73 42.43 -3.86
C ALA A 883 49.57 43.31 -3.36
N SER A 884 48.56 42.69 -2.75
CA SER A 884 47.44 43.34 -2.05
C SER A 884 47.91 44.34 -1.01
N ASP A 885 48.89 43.96 -0.19
CA ASP A 885 49.28 44.68 1.03
C ASP A 885 50.02 46.00 0.74
N ILE A 886 50.50 46.16 -0.50
CA ILE A 886 51.22 47.36 -0.99
C ILE A 886 50.37 48.14 -2.01
N HIS A 887 49.18 47.64 -2.37
CA HIS A 887 48.28 48.23 -3.38
C HIS A 887 48.91 48.49 -4.76
N LEU A 888 49.93 47.71 -5.15
CA LEU A 888 50.67 47.89 -6.40
C LEU A 888 49.88 47.58 -7.68
N ALA A 889 48.66 47.02 -7.57
CA ALA A 889 47.75 46.82 -8.70
C ALA A 889 47.27 48.14 -9.35
N ALA A 890 47.55 49.29 -8.76
CA ALA A 890 47.27 50.63 -9.31
C ALA A 890 48.53 51.37 -9.82
N LEU A 891 49.60 50.65 -10.15
CA LEU A 891 50.81 51.25 -10.71
C LEU A 891 50.51 51.86 -12.11
N PRO A 892 50.85 53.14 -12.37
CA PRO A 892 50.64 53.73 -13.69
C PRO A 892 51.58 53.12 -14.74
N PRO A 893 51.19 53.13 -16.04
CA PRO A 893 52.03 52.63 -17.13
C PRO A 893 53.34 53.42 -17.26
N GLU A 894 53.33 54.70 -16.88
CA GLU A 894 54.50 55.56 -16.82
C GLU A 894 54.94 55.73 -15.36
N HIS A 895 56.13 55.22 -15.02
CA HIS A 895 56.65 55.21 -13.65
C HIS A 895 58.18 55.12 -13.59
N THR A 896 58.78 55.61 -12.50
CA THR A 896 60.22 55.50 -12.24
C THR A 896 60.48 54.62 -11.02
N ILE A 897 61.11 53.46 -11.22
CA ILE A 897 61.66 52.65 -10.13
C ILE A 897 63.03 53.26 -9.78
N ALA A 898 63.15 53.79 -8.56
CA ALA A 898 64.39 54.41 -8.06
C ALA A 898 64.95 53.63 -6.87
N PHE A 899 66.28 53.46 -6.83
CA PHE A 899 66.96 52.83 -5.71
C PHE A 899 68.39 53.36 -5.48
N LEU A 900 68.83 53.36 -4.22
CA LEU A 900 70.20 53.66 -3.81
C LEU A 900 70.77 52.45 -3.07
N LEU A 901 71.70 51.75 -3.70
CA LEU A 901 72.26 50.49 -3.21
C LEU A 901 73.78 50.43 -3.33
N ARG A 902 74.37 49.47 -2.62
CA ARG A 902 75.76 49.06 -2.71
C ARG A 902 75.85 47.54 -2.66
N LEU A 903 76.45 46.94 -3.67
CA LEU A 903 76.75 45.51 -3.67
C LEU A 903 77.98 45.23 -2.78
N LEU A 904 78.00 44.06 -2.15
CA LEU A 904 79.01 43.64 -1.18
C LEU A 904 79.97 42.60 -1.82
N PRO A 905 81.18 42.40 -1.28
CA PRO A 905 82.05 41.31 -1.71
C PRO A 905 81.39 39.92 -1.62
N GLU A 906 80.46 39.75 -0.68
CA GLU A 906 79.67 38.54 -0.45
C GLU A 906 78.39 38.46 -1.31
N THR A 907 78.13 39.43 -2.19
CA THR A 907 77.04 39.34 -3.18
C THR A 907 77.32 38.17 -4.13
N PRO A 908 76.39 37.21 -4.30
CA PRO A 908 76.61 36.06 -5.18
C PRO A 908 76.74 36.50 -6.65
N ARG A 909 77.55 35.76 -7.42
CA ARG A 909 77.68 35.94 -8.88
C ARG A 909 76.47 35.46 -9.70
N GLU A 910 75.44 34.93 -9.05
CA GLU A 910 74.17 34.61 -9.71
C GLU A 910 73.29 35.86 -9.80
N ALA A 911 72.61 36.03 -10.93
CA ALA A 911 71.61 37.08 -11.09
C ALA A 911 70.52 37.00 -10.02
N PHE A 912 70.12 38.15 -9.48
CA PHE A 912 69.07 38.25 -8.47
C PHE A 912 68.13 39.40 -8.77
N ALA A 913 66.84 39.22 -8.46
CA ALA A 913 65.87 40.29 -8.50
C ALA A 913 66.13 41.20 -7.29
N LEU A 914 66.59 42.42 -7.54
CA LEU A 914 66.66 43.45 -6.50
C LEU A 914 65.27 43.66 -5.91
N TRP A 915 64.30 43.86 -6.80
CA TRP A 915 62.87 43.94 -6.52
C TRP A 915 62.09 43.30 -7.67
N GLN A 916 61.01 42.59 -7.36
CA GLN A 916 60.05 42.09 -8.36
C GLN A 916 58.65 41.88 -7.77
N VAL A 917 57.66 41.90 -8.66
CA VAL A 917 56.31 41.38 -8.49
C VAL A 917 56.20 40.04 -9.22
N ALA A 918 55.58 39.07 -8.56
CA ALA A 918 55.28 37.74 -9.08
C ALA A 918 53.79 37.43 -8.92
N ALA A 919 53.24 36.63 -9.82
CA ALA A 919 51.86 36.14 -9.71
C ALA A 919 51.72 35.10 -8.57
N GLN A 920 50.49 34.66 -8.32
CA GLN A 920 50.17 33.70 -7.25
C GLN A 920 50.91 32.34 -7.37
N ASP A 921 51.37 31.98 -8.57
CA ASP A 921 52.20 30.81 -8.88
C ASP A 921 53.72 31.02 -8.67
N PHE A 922 54.12 32.20 -8.16
CA PHE A 922 55.50 32.68 -7.98
C PHE A 922 56.30 32.92 -9.27
N GLN A 923 55.65 32.92 -10.45
CA GLN A 923 56.30 33.31 -11.71
C GLN A 923 56.49 34.83 -11.77
N PRO A 924 57.62 35.34 -12.30
CA PRO A 924 57.87 36.77 -12.43
C PRO A 924 56.85 37.45 -13.35
N VAL A 925 56.49 38.69 -13.01
CA VAL A 925 55.59 39.55 -13.80
C VAL A 925 56.24 40.89 -14.13
N LEU A 926 56.86 41.55 -13.14
CA LEU A 926 57.51 42.86 -13.28
C LEU A 926 58.71 42.91 -12.33
N GLY A 927 59.84 43.51 -12.71
CA GLY A 927 60.97 43.65 -11.78
C GLY A 927 62.26 44.20 -12.37
N VAL A 928 63.27 44.29 -11.49
CA VAL A 928 64.64 44.68 -11.82
C VAL A 928 65.62 43.63 -11.31
N LEU A 929 66.39 43.08 -12.24
CA LEU A 929 67.40 42.05 -12.04
C LEU A 929 68.82 42.67 -12.08
N LEU A 930 69.71 42.20 -11.22
CA LEU A 930 71.14 42.53 -11.24
C LEU A 930 71.94 41.23 -11.37
N ASP A 931 72.80 41.14 -12.39
CA ASP A 931 73.71 40.01 -12.60
C ASP A 931 75.16 40.45 -12.34
N ALA A 932 75.71 40.02 -11.20
CA ALA A 932 77.10 40.34 -10.81
C ALA A 932 78.16 39.52 -11.57
N GLY A 933 77.77 38.44 -12.26
CA GLY A 933 78.63 37.67 -13.16
C GLY A 933 78.80 38.37 -14.52
N ARG A 934 77.70 38.85 -15.11
CA ARG A 934 77.70 39.64 -16.36
C ARG A 934 78.03 41.12 -16.16
N LYS A 935 77.81 41.63 -14.95
CA LYS A 935 77.79 43.07 -14.59
C LYS A 935 76.73 43.84 -15.38
N SER A 936 75.52 43.28 -15.41
CA SER A 936 74.37 43.78 -16.17
C SER A 936 73.16 44.08 -15.27
N LEU A 937 72.31 45.01 -15.72
CA LEU A 937 71.02 45.32 -15.13
C LEU A 937 69.93 45.00 -16.15
N THR A 938 68.89 44.28 -15.75
CA THR A 938 67.75 43.95 -16.63
C THR A 938 66.45 44.40 -15.98
N TYR A 939 65.69 45.25 -16.66
CA TYR A 939 64.28 45.46 -16.36
C TYR A 939 63.45 44.39 -17.06
N PHE A 940 62.40 43.87 -16.43
CA PHE A 940 61.46 42.97 -17.09
C PHE A 940 60.02 43.29 -16.74
N ASN A 941 59.11 43.07 -17.69
CA ASN A 941 57.66 43.11 -17.52
C ASN A 941 57.00 41.94 -18.27
N ARG A 942 55.67 41.80 -18.17
CA ARG A 942 54.88 40.96 -19.09
C ARG A 942 54.13 41.85 -20.07
N ASP A 943 54.00 41.38 -21.30
CA ASP A 943 53.11 41.98 -22.29
C ASP A 943 51.64 41.57 -22.05
N PRO A 944 50.65 42.20 -22.74
CA PRO A 944 49.24 41.80 -22.66
C PRO A 944 48.93 40.36 -23.09
N ARG A 945 49.89 39.63 -23.69
CA ARG A 945 49.80 38.20 -24.02
C ARG A 945 50.45 37.30 -22.95
N ALA A 946 50.81 37.87 -21.80
CA ALA A 946 51.46 37.24 -20.66
C ALA A 946 52.86 36.64 -20.94
N THR A 947 53.51 37.04 -22.04
CA THR A 947 54.91 36.70 -22.33
C THR A 947 55.85 37.66 -21.59
N LEU A 948 57.00 37.16 -21.13
CA LEU A 948 57.98 37.97 -20.41
C LEU A 948 58.88 38.73 -21.39
N GLN A 949 58.93 40.06 -21.28
CA GLN A 949 59.85 40.91 -22.03
C GLN A 949 60.97 41.40 -21.11
N GLU A 950 62.21 41.30 -21.59
CA GLU A 950 63.41 41.70 -20.86
C GLU A 950 64.17 42.82 -21.60
N VAL A 951 64.57 43.85 -20.86
CA VAL A 951 65.34 45.00 -21.35
C VAL A 951 66.65 45.07 -20.58
N THR A 952 67.72 44.53 -21.18
CA THR A 952 69.04 44.37 -20.56
C THR A 952 70.00 45.51 -20.93
N PHE A 953 70.75 45.98 -19.94
CA PHE A 953 71.74 47.05 -20.03
C PHE A 953 73.14 46.52 -19.65
N GLU A 954 73.98 46.31 -20.66
CA GLU A 954 75.37 45.83 -20.55
C GLU A 954 76.36 46.92 -21.02
N LEU A 955 76.51 47.97 -20.21
CA LEU A 955 77.29 49.18 -20.56
C LEU A 955 78.38 49.50 -19.53
N PRO A 956 79.50 50.14 -19.91
CA PRO A 956 80.61 50.48 -19.00
C PRO A 956 80.17 51.22 -17.73
N GLU A 957 79.21 52.12 -17.86
CA GLU A 957 78.68 52.96 -16.78
C GLU A 957 77.86 52.14 -15.78
N VAL A 958 77.15 51.10 -16.27
CA VAL A 958 76.36 50.14 -15.46
C VAL A 958 77.29 49.19 -14.70
N ARG A 959 78.43 48.80 -15.30
CA ARG A 959 79.41 47.92 -14.64
C ARG A 959 79.91 48.51 -13.32
N ARG A 960 79.91 49.83 -13.14
CA ARG A 960 80.32 50.54 -11.91
C ARG A 960 79.53 50.11 -10.66
N ILE A 961 78.23 49.81 -10.83
CA ILE A 961 77.32 49.32 -9.76
C ILE A 961 77.89 48.07 -9.05
N PHE A 962 78.71 47.28 -9.75
CA PHE A 962 79.28 46.02 -9.29
C PHE A 962 80.70 46.13 -8.69
N PHE A 963 81.14 47.33 -8.29
CA PHE A 963 82.48 47.56 -7.70
C PHE A 963 82.47 48.08 -6.25
N GLY A 964 81.38 47.88 -5.51
CA GLY A 964 81.38 48.06 -4.03
C GLY A 964 81.22 49.50 -3.53
N SER A 965 80.86 50.43 -4.40
CA SER A 965 80.39 51.80 -4.09
C SER A 965 78.86 51.87 -3.98
N PHE A 966 78.35 52.92 -3.34
CA PHE A 966 76.92 53.27 -3.42
C PHE A 966 76.63 53.93 -4.77
N HIS A 967 75.56 53.49 -5.42
CA HIS A 967 75.07 54.04 -6.68
C HIS A 967 73.57 54.30 -6.61
N LYS A 968 73.13 55.44 -7.15
CA LYS A 968 71.71 55.80 -7.26
C LYS A 968 71.24 55.54 -8.68
N VAL A 969 70.24 54.68 -8.83
CA VAL A 969 69.79 54.16 -10.14
C VAL A 969 68.31 54.44 -10.32
N HIS A 970 67.94 54.88 -11.52
CA HIS A 970 66.55 55.10 -11.91
C HIS A 970 66.26 54.30 -13.19
N VAL A 971 65.24 53.46 -13.12
CA VAL A 971 64.64 52.78 -14.27
C VAL A 971 63.32 53.50 -14.55
N ALA A 972 63.34 54.44 -15.50
CA ALA A 972 62.17 55.21 -15.91
C ALA A 972 61.48 54.50 -17.08
N VAL A 973 60.26 54.04 -16.84
CA VAL A 973 59.41 53.30 -17.77
C VAL A 973 58.36 54.26 -18.31
N GLY A 974 58.28 54.40 -19.64
CA GLY A 974 57.20 55.12 -20.33
C GLY A 974 56.60 54.25 -21.44
N HIS A 975 55.50 54.72 -22.06
CA HIS A 975 54.61 53.92 -22.91
C HIS A 975 55.24 53.01 -24.00
N SER A 976 56.46 53.28 -24.46
CA SER A 976 57.15 52.49 -25.52
C SER A 976 58.66 52.31 -25.28
N LYS A 977 59.17 52.69 -24.11
CA LYS A 977 60.61 52.71 -23.84
C LYS A 977 60.98 52.74 -22.36
N VAL A 978 62.13 52.17 -22.05
CA VAL A 978 62.77 52.22 -20.73
C VAL A 978 64.08 53.01 -20.84
N ARG A 979 64.22 54.00 -19.97
CA ARG A 979 65.42 54.83 -19.81
C ARG A 979 66.14 54.42 -18.52
N LEU A 980 67.46 54.25 -18.58
CA LEU A 980 68.29 53.93 -17.41
C LEU A 980 69.18 55.12 -17.06
N TYR A 981 69.13 55.56 -15.81
CA TYR A 981 70.01 56.58 -15.25
C TYR A 981 70.83 55.97 -14.11
N VAL A 982 72.13 56.27 -14.08
CA VAL A 982 73.05 55.84 -13.01
C VAL A 982 73.78 57.07 -12.50
N ASP A 983 73.70 57.29 -11.20
CA ASP A 983 74.17 58.48 -10.49
C ASP A 983 73.58 59.78 -11.11
N CYS A 984 72.28 59.71 -11.41
CA CYS A 984 71.44 60.74 -12.06
C CYS A 984 71.97 61.25 -13.41
N ARG A 985 72.81 60.46 -14.09
CA ARG A 985 73.16 60.67 -15.50
C ARG A 985 72.46 59.61 -16.34
N LYS A 986 71.81 60.04 -17.43
CA LYS A 986 71.18 59.14 -18.41
C LYS A 986 72.26 58.30 -19.08
N VAL A 987 72.22 56.99 -18.87
CA VAL A 987 73.17 56.02 -19.43
C VAL A 987 72.64 55.40 -20.72
N ALA A 988 71.33 55.13 -20.78
CA ALA A 988 70.74 54.45 -21.93
C ALA A 988 69.24 54.72 -22.09
N GLU A 989 68.76 54.49 -23.31
CA GLU A 989 67.35 54.40 -23.67
C GLU A 989 67.17 53.16 -24.57
N ARG A 990 66.14 52.35 -24.30
CA ARG A 990 65.84 51.11 -25.03
C ARG A 990 64.32 51.03 -25.32
N PRO A 991 63.90 50.49 -26.47
CA PRO A 991 62.48 50.25 -26.73
C PRO A 991 61.93 49.18 -25.79
N ALA A 992 60.65 49.31 -25.43
CA ALA A 992 59.89 48.34 -24.65
C ALA A 992 58.48 48.22 -25.25
N GLY A 993 57.84 47.07 -25.03
CA GLY A 993 56.44 46.86 -25.38
C GLY A 993 55.50 47.43 -24.32
N GLU A 994 54.22 47.44 -24.64
CA GLU A 994 53.15 47.77 -23.71
C GLU A 994 53.17 46.82 -22.50
N ALA A 995 53.04 47.36 -21.29
CA ALA A 995 52.98 46.58 -20.07
C ALA A 995 51.56 46.03 -19.86
N GLY A 996 51.44 44.71 -19.64
CA GLY A 996 50.18 44.09 -19.23
C GLY A 996 49.83 44.38 -17.76
N ASP A 997 48.56 44.20 -17.42
CA ASP A 997 48.03 44.48 -16.07
C ASP A 997 48.75 43.71 -14.96
N LEU A 998 48.99 44.39 -13.83
CA LEU A 998 49.55 43.76 -12.64
C LEU A 998 48.49 42.91 -11.91
N PRO A 999 48.82 41.68 -11.48
CA PRO A 999 47.85 40.83 -10.79
C PRO A 999 47.52 41.38 -9.40
N ALA A 1000 46.23 41.53 -9.11
CA ALA A 1000 45.75 41.91 -7.77
C ALA A 1000 46.13 40.88 -6.69
N GLU A 1001 46.23 39.60 -7.07
CA GLU A 1001 46.65 38.48 -6.21
C GLU A 1001 48.05 37.98 -6.62
N GLY A 1002 49.03 38.16 -5.74
CA GLY A 1002 50.44 37.85 -6.03
C GLY A 1002 51.37 38.21 -4.89
N PHE A 1003 52.68 38.17 -5.15
CA PHE A 1003 53.74 38.40 -4.17
C PHE A 1003 54.75 39.43 -4.66
N VAL A 1004 55.31 40.19 -3.71
CA VAL A 1004 56.35 41.20 -3.96
C VAL A 1004 57.57 40.80 -3.16
N THR A 1005 58.72 40.62 -3.80
CA THR A 1005 59.93 40.04 -3.18
C THR A 1005 61.16 40.91 -3.39
N LEU A 1006 61.98 41.06 -2.35
CA LEU A 1006 63.24 41.81 -2.38
C LEU A 1006 64.46 40.86 -2.32
N GLY A 1007 65.45 41.10 -3.18
CA GLY A 1007 66.75 40.42 -3.15
C GLY A 1007 66.79 38.94 -3.56
N ARG A 1008 65.73 38.40 -4.18
CA ARG A 1008 65.56 36.95 -4.48
C ARG A 1008 66.47 36.47 -5.62
N LEU A 1009 67.21 35.37 -5.44
CA LEU A 1009 68.02 34.78 -6.52
C LEU A 1009 67.17 34.24 -7.68
N ALA A 1010 67.61 34.45 -8.92
CA ALA A 1010 66.81 34.18 -10.12
C ALA A 1010 66.47 32.70 -10.33
N LYS A 1011 67.38 31.77 -10.03
CA LYS A 1011 67.13 30.33 -10.28
C LYS A 1011 66.32 29.65 -9.16
N ALA A 1012 66.06 30.35 -8.06
CA ALA A 1012 65.53 29.77 -6.84
C ALA A 1012 63.99 29.62 -6.91
N ARG A 1013 63.53 28.35 -6.95
CA ARG A 1013 62.12 27.98 -7.08
C ARG A 1013 61.40 27.96 -5.72
N GLY A 1014 60.23 28.61 -5.67
CA GLY A 1014 59.33 28.61 -4.50
C GLY A 1014 59.67 29.64 -3.40
N PRO A 1015 58.75 29.83 -2.43
CA PRO A 1015 58.79 30.91 -1.43
C PRO A 1015 59.81 30.76 -0.29
N ARG A 1016 60.81 29.89 -0.44
CA ARG A 1016 61.93 29.75 0.52
C ARG A 1016 63.31 29.97 -0.13
N SER A 1017 63.30 30.62 -1.30
CA SER A 1017 64.46 30.98 -2.11
C SER A 1017 65.46 31.87 -1.37
N SER A 1018 66.75 31.54 -1.41
CA SER A 1018 67.81 32.39 -0.88
C SER A 1018 67.82 33.80 -1.47
N SER A 1019 68.31 34.76 -0.69
CA SER A 1019 68.56 36.14 -1.09
C SER A 1019 70.04 36.40 -1.38
N ALA A 1020 70.32 37.41 -2.20
CA ALA A 1020 71.64 38.01 -2.33
C ALA A 1020 71.93 38.96 -1.14
N SER A 1021 73.20 39.05 -0.74
CA SER A 1021 73.67 40.05 0.23
C SER A 1021 73.91 41.40 -0.46
N PHE A 1022 73.38 42.50 0.07
CA PHE A 1022 73.65 43.87 -0.41
C PHE A 1022 73.20 44.93 0.63
N GLN A 1023 73.70 46.16 0.51
CA GLN A 1023 73.24 47.31 1.30
C GLN A 1023 72.27 48.18 0.50
N LEU A 1024 71.21 48.67 1.14
CA LEU A 1024 70.14 49.47 0.55
C LEU A 1024 69.81 50.67 1.44
N GLN A 1025 69.76 51.88 0.87
CA GLN A 1025 69.38 53.11 1.58
C GLN A 1025 68.03 53.68 1.12
N MET A 1026 67.64 53.41 -0.13
CA MET A 1026 66.37 53.87 -0.70
C MET A 1026 65.90 52.87 -1.76
N LEU A 1027 64.59 52.63 -1.79
CA LEU A 1027 63.86 51.94 -2.85
C LEU A 1027 62.43 52.48 -2.88
N GLN A 1028 62.03 53.07 -4.01
CA GLN A 1028 60.70 53.67 -4.20
C GLN A 1028 60.26 53.58 -5.66
N ILE A 1029 58.96 53.65 -5.90
CA ILE A 1029 58.41 53.80 -7.26
C ILE A 1029 57.62 55.09 -7.36
N VAL A 1030 58.03 56.00 -8.25
CA VAL A 1030 57.41 57.31 -8.47
C VAL A 1030 56.40 57.21 -9.61
N CYS A 1031 55.21 57.82 -9.46
CA CYS A 1031 54.16 57.86 -10.47
C CYS A 1031 54.43 58.89 -11.60
N SER A 1032 55.64 58.85 -12.18
CA SER A 1032 56.07 59.63 -13.35
C SER A 1032 57.31 58.98 -14.00
N ASP A 1033 57.46 59.08 -15.32
CA ASP A 1033 58.71 58.74 -16.03
C ASP A 1033 59.72 59.92 -16.07
N SER A 1034 59.26 61.16 -15.84
CA SER A 1034 60.08 62.38 -15.89
C SER A 1034 61.02 62.52 -14.69
N TRP A 1035 60.66 61.95 -13.54
CA TRP A 1035 61.35 62.17 -12.26
C TRP A 1035 62.86 61.86 -12.33
N ALA A 1036 63.26 60.88 -13.15
CA ALA A 1036 64.67 60.53 -13.34
C ALA A 1036 65.53 61.62 -14.01
N GLU A 1037 64.90 62.63 -14.64
CA GLU A 1037 65.57 63.80 -15.22
C GLU A 1037 65.56 65.01 -14.26
N GLU A 1038 64.75 64.96 -13.19
CA GLU A 1038 64.59 66.01 -12.17
C GLU A 1038 65.43 65.75 -10.90
N ASP A 1039 65.82 64.50 -10.62
CA ASP A 1039 66.56 64.12 -9.41
C ASP A 1039 68.04 64.53 -9.46
N GLY A 1040 68.45 65.44 -8.56
CA GLY A 1040 69.84 65.94 -8.48
C GLY A 1040 70.85 65.01 -7.80
N CYS A 1041 70.48 63.80 -7.38
CA CYS A 1041 71.38 62.84 -6.71
C CYS A 1041 72.10 63.36 -5.44
N CYS A 1042 71.49 64.29 -4.70
CA CYS A 1042 72.11 64.94 -3.52
C CYS A 1042 72.42 64.01 -2.33
N GLU A 1043 72.02 62.74 -2.41
CA GLU A 1043 72.29 61.67 -1.46
C GLU A 1043 73.69 61.05 -1.66
N LEU A 1044 74.28 61.17 -2.87
CA LEU A 1044 75.62 60.70 -3.17
C LEU A 1044 76.68 61.74 -2.76
N PRO A 1045 77.89 61.34 -2.32
CA PRO A 1045 78.99 62.29 -2.06
C PRO A 1045 79.55 62.93 -3.34
N ALA A 1046 79.67 62.15 -4.42
CA ALA A 1046 80.37 62.54 -5.65
C ALA A 1046 79.57 63.45 -6.59
N SER A 1047 78.30 63.76 -6.27
CA SER A 1047 77.46 64.69 -7.03
C SER A 1047 77.55 66.15 -6.54
N LYS A 1048 78.19 66.41 -5.39
CA LYS A 1048 78.11 67.70 -4.67
C LYS A 1048 79.04 68.81 -5.18
N GLU A 1049 79.83 68.57 -6.24
CA GLU A 1049 80.68 69.60 -6.85
C GLU A 1049 79.88 70.65 -7.66
N GLY A 1050 78.59 70.38 -7.95
CA GLY A 1050 77.64 71.37 -8.46
C GLY A 1050 76.75 71.91 -7.33
N GLY A 1051 76.67 73.24 -7.20
CA GLY A 1051 76.00 73.95 -6.08
C GLY A 1051 74.47 73.86 -6.00
N ALA A 1052 73.84 72.81 -6.52
CA ALA A 1052 72.39 72.59 -6.51
C ALA A 1052 71.88 71.79 -5.29
N CYS A 1053 72.79 71.18 -4.52
CA CYS A 1053 72.44 70.28 -3.41
C CYS A 1053 72.63 70.93 -2.03
N PRO A 1054 71.72 70.70 -1.07
CA PRO A 1054 71.89 71.22 0.29
C PRO A 1054 73.10 70.59 1.00
N ALA A 1055 73.77 71.41 1.80
CA ALA A 1055 74.85 70.97 2.69
C ALA A 1055 74.29 70.00 3.75
N PHE A 1056 75.09 68.98 4.12
CA PHE A 1056 74.79 68.20 5.31
C PHE A 1056 75.14 69.02 6.57
N PRO A 1057 74.44 68.83 7.69
CA PRO A 1057 74.94 69.31 8.99
C PRO A 1057 76.33 68.69 9.25
N PRO A 1058 77.26 69.43 9.86
CA PRO A 1058 78.64 68.97 10.02
C PRO A 1058 78.72 67.72 10.90
N ALA A 1059 79.38 66.68 10.40
CA ALA A 1059 79.81 65.57 11.24
C ALA A 1059 80.85 66.09 12.24
N CYS A 1060 80.67 65.82 13.53
CA CYS A 1060 81.53 66.35 14.59
C CYS A 1060 82.97 65.85 14.45
N ALA A 1061 83.91 66.77 14.15
CA ALA A 1061 85.33 66.51 14.34
C ALA A 1061 85.64 66.39 15.84
N CYS A 1062 86.43 65.40 16.22
CA CYS A 1062 86.83 65.21 17.62
C CYS A 1062 87.91 66.22 18.03
N SER A 1063 87.57 67.16 18.90
CA SER A 1063 88.53 67.92 19.72
C SER A 1063 88.47 67.41 21.17
N LEU A 1064 89.62 67.12 21.77
CA LEU A 1064 89.70 66.68 23.16
C LEU A 1064 89.38 67.86 24.09
N GLN A 1065 88.54 67.63 25.12
CA GLN A 1065 88.91 67.76 26.55
C GLN A 1065 87.67 67.84 27.47
N THR A 1066 87.17 66.68 27.90
CA THR A 1066 86.61 66.48 29.26
C THR A 1066 86.49 64.97 29.54
N PRO A 1067 86.60 64.49 30.80
CA PRO A 1067 86.70 63.06 31.07
C PRO A 1067 85.40 62.29 30.81
N GLY A 1068 85.51 61.10 30.20
CA GLY A 1068 84.39 60.17 30.09
C GLY A 1068 84.06 59.51 31.45
N PRO A 1069 82.78 59.25 31.76
CA PRO A 1069 82.41 58.55 32.99
C PRO A 1069 82.90 57.08 32.95
N PRO A 1070 83.22 56.46 34.10
CA PRO A 1070 83.68 55.07 34.13
C PRO A 1070 82.62 54.11 33.58
N GLY A 1071 82.99 53.30 32.59
CA GLY A 1071 82.12 52.24 32.07
C GLY A 1071 81.90 51.14 33.12
N PRO A 1072 80.68 50.58 33.25
CA PRO A 1072 80.46 49.39 34.07
C PRO A 1072 81.30 48.22 33.53
N GLN A 1073 81.83 47.41 34.44
CA GLN A 1073 82.84 46.40 34.14
C GLN A 1073 82.37 45.37 33.10
N GLY A 1074 83.19 45.13 32.08
CA GLY A 1074 83.08 43.92 31.26
C GLY A 1074 83.51 42.69 32.08
N PRO A 1075 82.96 41.49 31.82
CA PRO A 1075 83.43 40.26 32.46
C PRO A 1075 84.90 40.00 32.07
N PRO A 1076 85.79 39.69 33.02
CA PRO A 1076 87.20 39.48 32.73
C PRO A 1076 87.42 38.20 31.92
N VAL A 1077 88.22 38.30 30.86
CA VAL A 1077 88.67 37.15 30.06
C VAL A 1077 90.18 36.99 30.20
N SER A 1078 90.62 35.91 30.86
CA SER A 1078 91.92 35.20 30.72
C SER A 1078 92.21 34.34 31.96
N PRO A 1079 93.08 33.31 31.89
CA PRO A 1079 93.61 32.59 30.72
C PRO A 1079 93.13 31.11 30.74
N ALA A 1080 93.92 30.15 30.23
CA ALA A 1080 93.57 28.73 30.13
C ALA A 1080 94.41 27.81 31.04
N ALA A 1081 93.91 26.57 31.23
CA ALA A 1081 94.62 25.35 31.69
C ALA A 1081 95.01 25.22 33.19
N PRO A 1082 95.17 23.98 33.75
CA PRO A 1082 94.57 22.69 33.40
C PRO A 1082 93.82 22.03 34.62
N PRO A 1083 93.99 20.77 35.12
CA PRO A 1083 92.82 19.98 35.58
C PRO A 1083 92.84 19.37 37.02
N ARG A 1084 91.64 19.00 37.51
CA ARG A 1084 91.32 18.13 38.68
C ARG A 1084 91.65 18.68 40.09
N GLY A 1085 90.73 18.43 41.04
CA GLY A 1085 90.85 18.68 42.48
C GLY A 1085 89.49 18.46 43.17
N ASP A 1086 89.45 17.74 44.30
CA ASP A 1086 88.25 17.12 44.88
C ASP A 1086 87.48 17.96 45.94
N GLN A 1087 86.21 17.55 46.17
CA GLN A 1087 85.36 17.73 47.38
C GLN A 1087 84.90 19.15 47.83
N GLY A 1088 83.62 19.24 48.26
CA GLY A 1088 83.13 20.34 49.14
C GLY A 1088 81.71 20.88 48.86
N LEU A 1089 80.69 20.30 49.51
CA LEU A 1089 79.27 20.73 49.58
C LEU A 1089 79.07 22.23 49.95
N LEU A 1090 77.94 22.93 49.70
CA LEU A 1090 76.52 22.51 49.69
C LEU A 1090 75.59 23.58 49.02
N ALA A 1091 74.44 23.16 48.46
CA ALA A 1091 73.25 23.97 48.07
C ALA A 1091 73.39 25.00 46.91
N THR A 1092 72.37 25.34 46.09
CA THR A 1092 70.95 24.89 46.04
C THR A 1092 70.41 24.86 44.59
N ALA A 1093 69.41 23.99 44.34
CA ALA A 1093 68.37 24.03 43.29
C ALA A 1093 68.69 24.61 41.88
N ARG A 1094 68.70 23.73 40.87
CA ARG A 1094 68.82 24.03 39.42
C ARG A 1094 67.68 23.34 38.66
N CYS A 1095 67.19 23.93 37.56
CA CYS A 1095 66.39 23.17 36.59
C CYS A 1095 66.45 23.76 35.17
N GLN A 1096 66.75 22.93 34.16
CA GLN A 1096 66.70 23.31 32.74
C GLN A 1096 66.69 22.07 31.83
N TRP A 1097 65.72 21.99 30.90
CA TRP A 1097 65.60 21.05 29.75
C TRP A 1097 65.49 19.53 30.02
N TRP A 1098 64.51 18.85 29.40
CA TRP A 1098 64.65 18.12 28.11
C TRP A 1098 63.27 17.53 27.68
N ARG A 1099 63.21 16.58 26.71
CA ARG A 1099 62.03 16.33 25.85
C ARG A 1099 61.36 14.95 26.07
N GLY A 1100 60.05 14.87 25.78
CA GLY A 1100 59.56 13.97 24.70
C GLY A 1100 58.37 13.03 24.93
N ARG A 1101 57.25 13.28 24.18
CA ARG A 1101 56.16 12.34 23.80
C ARG A 1101 55.28 11.73 24.93
N PRO A 1102 54.14 11.06 24.64
CA PRO A 1102 53.23 11.11 23.47
C PRO A 1102 51.75 11.43 23.85
N LEU A 1103 50.81 11.23 22.92
CA LEU A 1103 49.34 11.14 23.11
C LEU A 1103 48.94 9.91 23.97
N PRO A 1104 47.75 9.87 24.63
CA PRO A 1104 46.49 9.56 23.93
C PRO A 1104 45.17 10.17 24.48
N THR A 1105 44.07 9.89 23.79
CA THR A 1105 42.64 9.93 24.22
C THR A 1105 42.30 8.69 25.11
N PRO A 1106 41.09 8.47 25.73
CA PRO A 1106 39.74 8.97 25.36
C PRO A 1106 38.66 9.20 26.48
N THR A 1107 37.45 9.63 26.06
CA THR A 1107 36.08 9.36 26.61
C THR A 1107 35.66 9.66 28.08
N GLY A 1108 34.41 10.13 28.25
CA GLY A 1108 33.63 10.20 29.52
C GLY A 1108 33.03 11.60 29.76
N LEU A 1109 31.80 11.97 29.36
CA LEU A 1109 30.46 11.52 29.78
C LEU A 1109 30.13 11.60 31.29
N ALA A 1110 29.67 12.78 31.75
CA ALA A 1110 28.61 12.95 32.75
C ALA A 1110 28.18 14.44 32.88
N GLY A 1111 26.94 14.68 33.30
CA GLY A 1111 26.48 15.92 33.96
C GLY A 1111 25.80 15.55 35.29
N PRO A 1112 24.88 16.36 35.86
CA PRO A 1112 24.44 17.71 35.49
C PRO A 1112 24.38 18.70 36.69
N SER A 1113 23.74 19.86 36.48
CA SER A 1113 23.15 20.78 37.49
C SER A 1113 24.09 21.63 38.38
N ALA A 1114 23.66 22.76 38.98
CA ALA A 1114 22.73 23.83 38.54
C ALA A 1114 22.68 24.98 39.59
N VAL A 1115 23.43 26.08 39.41
CA VAL A 1115 23.28 27.32 40.21
C VAL A 1115 23.61 28.55 39.35
N GLY A 1116 22.85 29.65 39.47
CA GLY A 1116 23.23 30.96 38.92
C GLY A 1116 22.09 31.78 38.32
N ARG A 1117 21.45 32.64 39.11
CA ARG A 1117 20.49 33.66 38.62
C ARG A 1117 21.23 34.88 38.04
N ALA A 1118 20.84 35.36 36.86
CA ALA A 1118 20.39 36.74 36.59
C ALA A 1118 20.24 37.03 35.08
N SER A 1119 19.24 37.84 34.72
CA SER A 1119 18.99 38.37 33.36
C SER A 1119 19.46 39.85 33.26
N PRO A 1120 19.50 40.51 32.08
CA PRO A 1120 19.22 40.04 30.72
C PRO A 1120 20.30 40.41 29.66
N LEU A 1121 20.06 40.02 28.40
CA LEU A 1121 20.78 40.45 27.17
C LEU A 1121 20.20 41.77 26.61
N PRO A 1122 20.85 42.47 25.65
CA PRO A 1122 22.30 42.70 25.50
C PRO A 1122 22.66 44.19 25.23
N PRO A 1123 23.93 44.60 25.38
CA PRO A 1123 24.46 45.79 24.69
C PRO A 1123 25.79 45.52 23.95
N GLY A 1124 26.08 46.27 22.89
CA GLY A 1124 27.30 46.14 22.08
C GLY A 1124 28.22 47.37 22.13
N THR A 1125 29.48 47.19 21.68
CA THR A 1125 30.55 48.19 21.47
C THR A 1125 31.04 48.98 22.70
N PRO A 1126 32.37 49.05 22.87
CA PRO A 1126 33.06 50.35 22.73
C PRO A 1126 34.32 50.24 21.84
N GLY A 1127 34.88 51.33 21.30
CA GLY A 1127 34.43 52.72 21.33
C GLY A 1127 35.38 53.62 20.50
N ILE A 1128 34.90 54.79 20.08
CA ILE A 1128 35.69 55.80 19.34
C ILE A 1128 35.86 57.05 20.22
N CYS A 1129 37.07 57.60 20.29
CA CYS A 1129 37.31 58.89 20.93
C CYS A 1129 37.06 60.05 19.95
N SER A 1130 36.24 61.02 20.36
CA SER A 1130 35.99 62.26 19.63
C SER A 1130 35.86 63.44 20.60
N CYS A 1131 36.43 64.60 20.27
CA CYS A 1131 36.58 65.72 21.19
C CYS A 1131 35.56 66.85 21.00
N VAL A 1132 34.84 67.19 22.08
CA VAL A 1132 34.57 68.58 22.54
C VAL A 1132 33.69 69.53 21.68
N ARG A 1133 32.38 69.58 22.02
CA ARG A 1133 31.50 70.76 22.29
C ARG A 1133 31.13 71.79 21.16
N PRO A 1134 30.13 72.70 21.36
CA PRO A 1134 29.04 72.74 22.37
C PRO A 1134 27.60 73.19 21.93
N ALA A 1135 26.58 72.71 22.68
CA ALA A 1135 25.30 73.38 23.10
C ALA A 1135 24.19 73.74 22.06
N PRO A 1136 22.89 73.94 22.46
CA PRO A 1136 22.18 73.80 23.76
C PRO A 1136 20.92 72.86 23.69
N SER A 1137 19.88 72.88 24.56
CA SER A 1137 19.81 72.57 26.02
C SER A 1137 18.35 72.22 26.48
N GLY A 1138 18.14 71.63 27.67
CA GLY A 1138 16.81 71.36 28.31
C GLY A 1138 16.22 69.93 28.15
N ARG A 1139 15.09 69.51 28.76
CA ARG A 1139 14.27 69.98 29.91
C ARG A 1139 13.25 68.86 30.36
N GLY A 1140 12.89 68.77 31.66
CA GLY A 1140 11.63 68.13 32.18
C GLY A 1140 11.66 66.63 32.65
N PRO A 1141 11.33 66.26 33.93
CA PRO A 1141 11.60 64.88 34.48
C PRO A 1141 10.52 64.17 35.41
N TRP A 1142 10.90 62.98 35.98
CA TRP A 1142 10.32 62.14 37.11
C TRP A 1142 9.19 61.10 36.78
N ALA A 1143 8.78 60.06 37.56
CA ALA A 1143 9.27 59.11 38.64
C ALA A 1143 8.15 58.01 38.91
N GLY A 1144 8.16 56.91 39.71
CA GLY A 1144 9.12 56.07 40.52
C GLY A 1144 8.61 55.75 41.97
N SER A 1145 8.64 54.55 42.64
CA SER A 1145 8.86 53.08 42.34
C SER A 1145 8.63 52.15 43.61
N ARG A 1146 8.68 50.78 43.49
CA ARG A 1146 8.73 49.69 44.57
C ARG A 1146 7.37 49.14 45.13
N GLY A 1147 7.21 48.02 45.91
CA GLY A 1147 8.09 47.10 46.71
C GLY A 1147 7.60 45.61 46.87
N ARG A 1148 7.90 44.86 47.98
CA ARG A 1148 8.01 43.34 47.98
C ARG A 1148 7.78 42.54 49.31
N GLY A 1149 7.20 41.31 49.27
CA GLY A 1149 7.33 40.15 50.23
C GLY A 1149 6.25 39.97 51.34
N PRO A 1150 6.17 38.86 52.14
CA PRO A 1150 6.77 37.49 52.11
C PRO A 1150 5.72 36.31 52.26
N ARG A 1151 6.03 35.18 52.96
CA ARG A 1151 5.27 33.90 53.19
C ARG A 1151 5.78 33.16 54.48
N PRO A 1152 5.33 31.96 55.00
CA PRO A 1152 4.58 30.80 54.43
C PRO A 1152 3.54 30.08 55.40
N TRP A 1153 3.43 28.72 55.36
CA TRP A 1153 2.62 27.73 56.15
C TRP A 1153 1.15 27.41 55.74
N GLY A 1154 0.64 26.25 56.19
CA GLY A 1154 -0.70 25.61 55.99
C GLY A 1154 -0.89 24.45 57.01
N PRO A 1155 -1.82 23.47 56.88
CA PRO A 1155 -2.81 23.18 55.81
C PRO A 1155 -4.29 23.15 56.31
N GLY A 1156 -5.25 22.84 55.42
CA GLY A 1156 -6.68 22.62 55.75
C GLY A 1156 -7.46 21.96 54.60
N ILE A 1157 -8.61 21.33 54.89
CA ILE A 1157 -9.35 20.44 53.97
C ILE A 1157 -10.76 20.96 53.63
N SER A 1158 -11.19 20.69 52.38
CA SER A 1158 -12.57 20.67 51.84
C SER A 1158 -13.28 21.96 51.37
N PHE A 1159 -14.14 21.73 50.38
CA PHE A 1159 -15.14 22.59 49.70
C PHE A 1159 -14.67 23.73 48.76
N PRO A 1160 -15.31 23.90 47.57
CA PRO A 1160 -14.88 24.86 46.54
C PRO A 1160 -15.68 26.19 46.52
N PRO A 1161 -15.00 27.36 46.53
CA PRO A 1161 -15.57 28.68 46.18
C PRO A 1161 -15.15 29.09 44.75
N THR A 1162 -16.00 29.65 43.87
CA THR A 1162 -16.58 31.02 43.82
C THR A 1162 -15.55 32.16 43.87
N GLN A 1163 -15.49 33.18 42.98
CA GLN A 1163 -16.45 33.92 42.11
C GLN A 1163 -17.06 35.17 42.78
N GLY A 1164 -16.89 36.35 42.14
CA GLY A 1164 -17.42 37.67 42.56
C GLY A 1164 -16.35 38.63 43.12
N LEU A 1165 -16.61 39.92 43.40
CA LEU A 1165 -17.85 40.75 43.35
C LEU A 1165 -17.51 42.23 42.88
N PRO A 1166 -18.29 43.33 43.10
CA PRO A 1166 -19.20 43.81 42.02
C PRO A 1166 -19.43 45.36 41.84
N GLY A 1167 -20.02 45.74 40.70
CA GLY A 1167 -20.96 46.90 40.55
C GLY A 1167 -20.36 48.33 40.51
N PRO A 1168 -21.20 49.38 40.29
CA PRO A 1168 -22.67 49.45 40.07
C PRO A 1168 -23.03 49.37 38.55
N LYS A 1169 -24.27 49.46 37.99
CA LYS A 1169 -25.65 49.89 38.39
C LYS A 1169 -25.92 51.42 38.30
N GLY A 1170 -27.11 51.95 37.92
CA GLY A 1170 -28.37 51.38 37.40
C GLY A 1170 -28.91 52.16 36.17
N GLU A 1171 -30.18 52.13 35.76
CA GLU A 1171 -31.42 51.54 36.31
C GLU A 1171 -32.26 50.85 35.20
N ARG A 1172 -32.72 49.60 35.39
CA ARG A 1172 -34.09 49.14 35.77
C ARG A 1172 -35.24 49.51 34.79
N GLY A 1173 -35.69 48.50 34.05
CA GLY A 1173 -37.11 48.21 33.73
C GLY A 1173 -37.44 46.78 34.23
N GLU A 1174 -38.72 46.39 34.32
CA GLU A 1174 -39.15 45.24 35.15
C GLU A 1174 -39.41 43.90 34.39
N LYS A 1175 -39.77 42.86 35.15
CA LYS A 1175 -39.69 41.43 34.80
C LYS A 1175 -41.03 40.85 34.29
N GLY A 1176 -40.97 39.97 33.28
CA GLY A 1176 -42.06 39.07 32.88
C GLY A 1176 -41.56 37.63 32.67
N GLU A 1177 -42.45 36.64 32.77
CA GLU A 1177 -42.15 35.21 32.62
C GLU A 1177 -42.62 34.63 31.28
N PRO A 1178 -42.12 33.45 30.84
CA PRO A 1178 -42.21 33.03 29.44
C PRO A 1178 -43.59 32.45 29.04
N PRO A 1179 -44.14 32.80 27.87
CA PRO A 1179 -45.32 32.16 27.30
C PRO A 1179 -45.00 30.79 26.69
N SER A 1180 -46.06 30.02 26.40
CA SER A 1180 -45.99 28.62 26.00
C SER A 1180 -45.79 28.38 24.49
N LEU A 1181 -45.60 27.10 24.12
CA LEU A 1181 -45.40 26.61 22.74
C LEU A 1181 -46.47 27.03 21.72
N ALA A 1182 -47.62 27.56 22.14
CA ALA A 1182 -48.65 28.08 21.25
C ALA A 1182 -48.20 29.32 20.45
N THR A 1183 -47.40 30.21 21.05
CA THR A 1183 -47.00 31.49 20.42
C THR A 1183 -46.07 31.29 19.21
N ILE A 1184 -45.30 30.20 19.18
CA ILE A 1184 -44.36 29.91 18.08
C ILE A 1184 -45.11 29.58 16.78
N TYR A 1185 -46.25 28.87 16.86
CA TYR A 1185 -47.03 28.53 15.68
C TYR A 1185 -47.78 29.73 15.06
N GLN A 1186 -48.15 30.76 15.85
CA GLN A 1186 -48.72 31.99 15.30
C GLN A 1186 -47.70 32.83 14.50
N LEU A 1187 -46.44 32.88 14.95
CA LEU A 1187 -45.38 33.64 14.27
C LEU A 1187 -44.98 33.06 12.91
N VAL A 1188 -45.21 31.76 12.67
CA VAL A 1188 -45.00 31.14 11.35
C VAL A 1188 -46.16 31.43 10.39
N GLY A 1189 -47.38 31.68 10.90
CA GLY A 1189 -48.55 32.04 10.09
C GLY A 1189 -48.45 33.46 9.50
N GLN A 1190 -48.24 34.47 10.35
CA GLN A 1190 -48.30 35.88 9.94
C GLN A 1190 -47.18 36.32 8.98
N ALA A 1191 -46.12 35.51 8.84
CA ALA A 1191 -45.07 35.74 7.85
C ALA A 1191 -45.50 35.39 6.40
N CYS A 1192 -46.62 34.69 6.19
CA CYS A 1192 -47.14 34.38 4.85
C CYS A 1192 -48.22 35.37 4.34
N GLU A 1193 -48.88 36.12 5.24
CA GLU A 1193 -50.00 37.00 4.86
C GLU A 1193 -49.56 38.41 4.45
N SER A 1194 -48.37 38.87 4.86
CA SER A 1194 -47.84 40.21 4.54
C SER A 1194 -47.30 40.39 3.11
N ALA A 1195 -47.40 39.37 2.26
CA ALA A 1195 -46.98 39.40 0.86
C ALA A 1195 -48.16 39.33 -0.15
N ILE A 1196 -49.42 39.39 0.31
CA ILE A 1196 -50.61 39.34 -0.54
C ILE A 1196 -51.62 40.44 -0.12
N GLN A 1197 -51.34 41.70 -0.47
CA GLN A 1197 -52.32 42.66 -1.02
C GLN A 1197 -51.69 44.04 -1.30
N GLY A 1198 -51.60 44.38 -2.59
CA GLY A 1198 -51.31 45.69 -3.15
C GLY A 1198 -51.85 45.68 -4.58
N GLU A 1199 -52.75 46.61 -4.92
CA GLU A 1199 -53.80 46.33 -5.91
C GLU A 1199 -53.41 46.52 -7.39
N TRP A 1200 -54.16 45.84 -8.25
CA TRP A 1200 -54.22 46.05 -9.70
C TRP A 1200 -55.30 47.09 -10.04
N PRO A 1201 -55.33 47.59 -11.30
CA PRO A 1201 -56.51 47.20 -12.07
C PRO A 1201 -56.26 46.70 -13.50
N GLY A 1202 -56.84 45.51 -13.75
CA GLY A 1202 -57.41 45.09 -15.05
C GLY A 1202 -56.48 44.39 -16.05
N LEU A 1203 -56.95 43.82 -17.17
CA LEU A 1203 -58.28 43.36 -17.67
C LEU A 1203 -58.00 42.24 -18.72
N LEU A 1204 -58.84 41.25 -19.07
CA LEU A 1204 -60.15 40.75 -18.60
C LEU A 1204 -60.36 39.29 -19.11
N VAL A 1205 -61.53 38.69 -18.79
CA VAL A 1205 -62.18 37.49 -19.38
C VAL A 1205 -61.45 36.12 -19.39
N ARG A 1206 -62.12 35.22 -18.65
CA ARG A 1206 -62.17 33.75 -18.50
C ARG A 1206 -62.08 32.82 -19.75
N PRO A 1207 -62.05 31.46 -19.56
CA PRO A 1207 -61.50 30.44 -20.48
C PRO A 1207 -62.59 29.58 -21.19
N PRO A 1208 -62.35 28.38 -21.80
CA PRO A 1208 -61.86 27.10 -21.17
C PRO A 1208 -60.87 26.22 -22.02
N GLU A 1209 -60.55 25.02 -21.52
CA GLU A 1209 -59.79 23.89 -22.15
C GLU A 1209 -60.59 23.18 -23.29
N PRO A 1210 -60.08 22.15 -24.06
CA PRO A 1210 -58.78 21.43 -24.15
C PRO A 1210 -58.24 21.46 -25.64
N PRO A 1211 -57.66 20.43 -26.36
CA PRO A 1211 -57.07 19.10 -26.04
C PRO A 1211 -55.69 18.76 -26.73
N LEU A 1212 -55.67 17.98 -27.84
CA LEU A 1212 -54.55 17.18 -28.43
C LEU A 1212 -54.81 16.92 -29.96
N PRO A 1213 -53.91 16.30 -30.79
CA PRO A 1213 -52.43 16.24 -30.73
C PRO A 1213 -51.48 16.47 -31.99
N PRO A 1214 -51.82 16.50 -33.31
CA PRO A 1214 -50.98 15.84 -34.36
C PRO A 1214 -50.44 16.80 -35.49
N PRO A 1215 -49.73 16.38 -36.59
CA PRO A 1215 -49.30 15.04 -37.09
C PRO A 1215 -47.81 14.97 -37.60
N THR A 1216 -47.48 14.01 -38.50
CA THR A 1216 -46.15 13.75 -39.13
C THR A 1216 -46.11 13.88 -40.67
N HIS A 1217 -44.91 13.74 -41.29
CA HIS A 1217 -44.56 13.74 -42.75
C HIS A 1217 -44.51 15.14 -43.43
N LEU A 1218 -43.73 15.42 -44.49
CA LEU A 1218 -43.27 14.58 -45.63
C LEU A 1218 -41.87 15.00 -46.22
N HIS A 1219 -41.53 14.52 -47.43
CA HIS A 1219 -40.19 14.56 -48.07
C HIS A 1219 -39.82 15.81 -48.89
N SER A 1220 -38.52 16.15 -48.93
CA SER A 1220 -37.68 16.41 -50.14
C SER A 1220 -36.24 16.80 -49.72
N GLY A 1221 -35.18 16.70 -50.53
CA GLY A 1221 -35.03 16.14 -51.88
C GLY A 1221 -34.04 16.95 -52.74
N LEU A 1222 -32.96 16.33 -53.25
CA LEU A 1222 -31.86 16.92 -54.07
C LEU A 1222 -30.89 17.85 -53.27
N GLY A 1223 -29.61 18.02 -53.64
CA GLY A 1223 -28.80 17.26 -54.60
C GLY A 1223 -27.47 17.96 -55.01
N ALA A 1224 -26.33 17.26 -54.87
CA ALA A 1224 -24.96 17.65 -55.30
C ALA A 1224 -24.32 18.92 -54.67
N GLY A 1225 -22.98 19.05 -54.56
CA GLY A 1225 -21.93 18.03 -54.70
C GLY A 1225 -20.49 18.58 -54.84
N ARG A 1226 -19.50 17.69 -54.59
CA ARG A 1226 -18.05 17.79 -54.90
C ARG A 1226 -17.14 18.80 -54.16
N ARG A 1227 -15.98 18.24 -53.74
CA ARG A 1227 -14.65 18.86 -53.58
C ARG A 1227 -14.48 19.87 -52.43
N GLU A 1228 -13.27 20.11 -51.92
CA GLU A 1228 -11.95 19.53 -52.23
C GLU A 1228 -11.20 19.17 -50.93
N ALA A 1229 -10.06 18.46 -51.02
CA ALA A 1229 -9.21 18.18 -49.87
C ALA A 1229 -8.04 19.16 -49.80
N GLN A 1230 -7.56 19.49 -48.60
CA GLN A 1230 -6.13 19.50 -48.28
C GLN A 1230 -5.84 19.65 -46.79
N ALA A 1231 -4.86 18.89 -46.32
CA ALA A 1231 -3.96 19.33 -45.26
C ALA A 1231 -2.71 19.93 -45.91
N PRO A 1232 -1.95 20.73 -45.16
CA PRO A 1232 -0.51 20.46 -45.09
C PRO A 1232 -0.06 20.25 -43.64
N GLY A 1233 1.04 19.52 -43.48
CA GLY A 1233 1.80 19.45 -42.23
C GLY A 1233 3.16 20.14 -42.37
N LEU A 1234 4.16 19.64 -41.64
CA LEU A 1234 5.49 20.21 -41.38
C LEU A 1234 5.44 21.35 -40.34
N ALA A 1235 6.33 21.39 -39.34
CA ALA A 1235 7.48 20.51 -39.03
C ALA A 1235 7.44 20.02 -37.58
#